data_AF-A0A7J5WP77-F1
#
_entry.id   AF-A0A7J5WP77-F1
#
_cell.length_a   1.000
_cell.length_b   1.000
_cell.length_c   1.000
_cell.angle_alpha   90.00
_cell.angle_beta   90.00
_cell.angle_gamma   90.00
#
_symmetry.space_group_name_H-M   'P 1'
#
loop_
_entity.id
_entity.type
_entity.pdbx_description
1 polymer ?
#
loop_
_entity_poly.entity_id
_entity_poly.type
_entity_poly.pdbx_seq_one_letter_code
_entity_poly.pdbx_strand_id
1 'polypeptide(L)'
;MKYLFGTILSFVLFATASIAQDIQPVHFTFSAKRANDTTVFLLVKATMEKGMQLFSIKQHQKDEAFISTLQLDSSVASFQQSTDTVTERGTLIVLPAATAADQAYQVFADSVEFQIPLHIAKMDSANIKGVLNWLGKQGDNFPSGETKFSVILPSASNNTIAAENNASDVEGKSIWQIFILCFIAGLLAVITPCVFPLIPVTVSFFLKRSKTRIEGIRNAIWYSLSIILIYTIPTVALVLIFGDDILYQISTSAISNMLFFAIFLVFAISFFGAFDIQLPNSWANKADEKAGKGGLVGIFFMALTLVIVSFSCTGPIVGTLLGQASTGGVSTAPIVGMLGFGVGLALPFSLFAFFPSMLQSLPKSGGWLNSVKVSFGFIELALALKFLSNVDLIYHWRLLDRDVFLVLWIVIFVLLGVYILGKLKFSHDSDLPYISVPRIFFAVIVFSFALYMVPGLWGAPLRHLSGLIPPDGTQDFNLETLKYQQGNIGAGAKTVSLAKPPNRLADKLHVPYGLVAYFTLEEGLAAAKALNKPIMLDFTGHSCANCRKMEKEVWKDPEVLKRMRDDFVLVSLYVDESTELPLAEQFKNKDGELIVTEGDRNLLYEITQFGLNSQPLYMFLNTDGKPALYEYKRTRPD
;
A
#
# COMPACT_ATOMS: atom_id res chain seq x y z
N MET A 1 24.78 -10.13 33.08
CA MET A 1 24.59 -8.80 32.43
C MET A 1 25.78 -8.36 31.57
N LYS A 2 27.05 -8.47 32.01
CA LYS A 2 28.22 -8.08 31.18
C LYS A 2 28.44 -8.95 29.92
N TYR A 3 28.16 -10.25 29.99
CA TYR A 3 28.32 -11.15 28.84
C TYR A 3 27.21 -11.05 27.79
N LEU A 4 26.00 -10.62 28.19
CA LEU A 4 24.86 -10.43 27.28
C LEU A 4 25.01 -9.17 26.42
N PHE A 5 25.60 -8.12 26.98
CA PHE A 5 25.89 -6.89 26.24
C PHE A 5 27.05 -7.08 25.25
N GLY A 6 28.03 -7.92 25.61
CA GLY A 6 29.14 -8.29 24.72
C GLY A 6 28.72 -9.16 23.55
N THR A 7 27.78 -10.10 23.74
CA THR A 7 27.26 -10.92 22.64
C THR A 7 26.35 -10.13 21.71
N ILE A 8 25.54 -9.20 22.22
CA ILE A 8 24.70 -8.31 21.39
C ILE A 8 25.57 -7.32 20.59
N LEU A 9 26.62 -6.77 21.19
CA LEU A 9 27.54 -5.86 20.47
C LEU A 9 28.39 -6.60 19.42
N SER A 10 28.79 -7.84 19.70
CA SER A 10 29.51 -8.69 18.75
C SER A 10 28.63 -9.11 17.56
N PHE A 11 27.34 -9.36 17.78
CA PHE A 11 26.38 -9.70 16.71
C PHE A 11 26.04 -8.49 15.83
N VAL A 12 25.97 -7.28 16.42
CA VAL A 12 25.78 -6.02 15.68
C VAL A 12 27.01 -5.66 14.84
N LEU A 13 28.23 -5.96 15.32
CA LEU A 13 29.47 -5.74 14.57
C LEU A 13 29.71 -6.80 13.47
N PHE A 14 29.21 -8.03 13.65
CA PHE A 14 29.26 -9.05 12.60
C PHE A 14 28.22 -8.80 11.48
N ALA A 15 27.08 -8.18 11.80
CA ALA A 15 26.04 -7.82 10.84
C ALA A 15 26.44 -6.68 9.88
N THR A 16 27.48 -5.89 10.20
CA THR A 16 27.98 -4.83 9.31
C THR A 16 29.08 -5.30 8.34
N ALA A 17 29.44 -6.59 8.35
CA ALA A 17 30.53 -7.12 7.53
C ALA A 17 30.05 -7.93 6.31
N SER A 18 28.79 -7.86 5.92
CA SER A 18 28.28 -8.56 4.73
C SER A 18 27.27 -7.71 3.95
N ILE A 19 27.72 -6.54 3.51
CA ILE A 19 27.14 -5.89 2.34
C ILE A 19 27.94 -6.41 1.15
N ALA A 20 27.40 -7.39 0.44
CA ALA A 20 27.86 -7.66 -0.92
C ALA A 20 27.40 -6.47 -1.78
N GLN A 21 28.28 -5.49 -1.99
CA GLN A 21 28.06 -4.43 -2.95
C GLN A 21 28.15 -5.05 -4.35
N ASP A 22 27.09 -4.93 -5.13
CA ASP A 22 27.18 -5.06 -6.58
C ASP A 22 27.89 -3.79 -7.08
N ILE A 23 29.21 -3.91 -7.30
CA ILE A 23 30.09 -2.77 -7.63
C ILE A 23 29.92 -2.46 -9.11
N GLN A 24 29.00 -1.54 -9.44
CA GLN A 24 29.05 -0.86 -10.73
C GLN A 24 30.12 0.23 -10.67
N PRO A 25 31.16 0.21 -11.53
CA PRO A 25 32.33 1.08 -11.42
C PRO A 25 32.08 2.54 -11.81
N VAL A 26 30.89 2.88 -12.32
CA VAL A 26 30.49 4.24 -12.71
C VAL A 26 29.07 4.52 -12.21
N HIS A 27 28.91 5.55 -11.38
CA HIS A 27 27.61 5.97 -10.85
C HIS A 27 27.07 7.15 -11.65
N PHE A 28 25.86 6.99 -12.20
CA PHE A 28 25.15 8.04 -12.96
C PHE A 28 23.98 8.60 -12.16
N THR A 29 23.92 9.93 -12.05
CA THR A 29 22.80 10.66 -11.48
C THR A 29 22.15 11.51 -12.56
N PHE A 30 20.86 11.29 -12.79
CA PHE A 30 20.07 12.01 -13.78
C PHE A 30 19.14 13.00 -13.08
N SER A 31 19.18 14.27 -13.48
CA SER A 31 18.27 15.29 -12.97
C SER A 31 17.88 16.25 -14.09
N ALA A 32 16.73 16.90 -13.99
CA ALA A 32 16.30 17.86 -14.99
C ALA A 32 15.96 19.19 -14.30
N LYS A 33 16.50 20.30 -14.81
CA LYS A 33 16.35 21.63 -14.22
C LYS A 33 15.82 22.60 -15.27
N ARG A 34 14.68 23.23 -14.99
CA ARG A 34 14.13 24.30 -15.84
C ARG A 34 14.99 25.55 -15.65
N ALA A 35 15.60 26.05 -16.73
CA ALA A 35 16.40 27.27 -16.70
C ALA A 35 15.53 28.50 -16.95
N ASN A 36 14.69 28.45 -17.98
CA ASN A 36 13.75 29.52 -18.37
C ASN A 36 12.37 28.92 -18.72
N ASP A 37 11.38 29.77 -19.02
CA ASP A 37 9.99 29.39 -19.35
C ASP A 37 9.88 28.37 -20.52
N THR A 38 10.90 28.28 -21.37
CA THR A 38 10.90 27.44 -22.59
C THR A 38 12.07 26.47 -22.71
N THR A 39 13.02 26.48 -21.77
CA THR A 39 14.27 25.69 -21.87
C THR A 39 14.56 24.97 -20.56
N VAL A 40 14.71 23.65 -20.64
CA VAL A 40 15.01 22.73 -19.55
C VAL A 40 16.33 22.04 -19.85
N PHE A 41 17.22 21.94 -18.87
CA PHE A 41 18.45 21.15 -19.01
C PHE A 41 18.27 19.79 -18.36
N LEU A 42 18.53 18.72 -19.11
CA LEU A 42 18.81 17.41 -18.56
C LEU A 42 20.30 17.38 -18.16
N LEU A 43 20.54 17.17 -16.87
CA LEU A 43 21.85 17.11 -16.24
C LEU A 43 22.16 15.64 -15.95
N VAL A 44 23.15 15.10 -16.65
CA VAL A 44 23.66 13.75 -16.43
C VAL A 44 25.03 13.86 -15.77
N LYS A 45 25.11 13.50 -14.50
CA LYS A 45 26.37 13.52 -13.74
C LYS A 45 26.89 12.10 -13.57
N ALA A 46 28.07 11.83 -14.12
CA ALA A 46 28.79 10.58 -13.93
C ALA A 46 29.92 10.78 -12.91
N THR A 47 30.01 9.89 -11.93
CA THR A 47 31.11 9.85 -10.95
C THR A 47 31.80 8.49 -11.02
N MET A 48 33.12 8.50 -11.16
CA MET A 48 33.94 7.32 -11.44
C MET A 48 34.84 6.97 -10.25
N GLU A 49 35.11 5.68 -10.03
CA GLU A 49 36.10 5.25 -9.04
C GLU A 49 37.56 5.54 -9.50
N LYS A 50 38.52 5.58 -8.56
CA LYS A 50 39.93 5.91 -8.86
C LYS A 50 40.51 4.95 -9.92
N GLY A 51 40.97 5.51 -11.04
CA GLY A 51 41.57 4.76 -12.15
C GLY A 51 40.59 4.39 -13.28
N MET A 52 39.31 4.74 -13.15
CA MET A 52 38.29 4.60 -14.20
C MET A 52 38.21 5.86 -15.07
N GLN A 53 37.96 5.63 -16.36
CA GLN A 53 38.01 6.65 -17.40
C GLN A 53 36.80 6.48 -18.32
N LEU A 54 35.98 7.54 -18.53
CA LEU A 54 34.73 7.47 -19.32
C LEU A 54 34.87 8.18 -20.68
N PHE A 55 34.45 7.52 -21.76
CA PHE A 55 34.48 8.08 -23.11
C PHE A 55 33.40 9.16 -23.33
N SER A 56 33.74 10.21 -24.07
CA SER A 56 32.84 11.34 -24.39
C SER A 56 31.57 10.90 -25.14
N ILE A 57 30.51 11.71 -25.01
CA ILE A 57 29.21 11.49 -25.68
C ILE A 57 29.19 12.20 -27.05
N LYS A 58 30.14 13.11 -27.31
CA LYS A 58 30.22 13.86 -28.56
C LYS A 58 31.20 13.23 -29.54
N GLN A 59 30.71 12.88 -30.73
CA GLN A 59 31.53 12.39 -31.83
C GLN A 59 32.30 13.57 -32.45
N HIS A 60 33.63 13.58 -32.35
CA HIS A 60 34.46 14.71 -32.81
C HIS A 60 35.03 14.48 -34.22
N GLN A 61 35.13 13.21 -34.68
CA GLN A 61 35.51 12.86 -36.05
C GLN A 61 34.59 11.77 -36.66
N LYS A 62 34.50 11.73 -37.99
CA LYS A 62 33.51 10.91 -38.73
C LYS A 62 33.66 9.38 -38.59
N ASP A 63 34.82 8.88 -38.16
CA ASP A 63 35.14 7.43 -38.06
C ASP A 63 35.48 6.95 -36.63
N GLU A 64 35.05 7.69 -35.59
CA GLU A 64 35.35 7.38 -34.19
C GLU A 64 34.46 6.24 -33.67
N ALA A 65 35.03 5.06 -33.37
CA ALA A 65 34.28 3.85 -32.99
C ALA A 65 33.96 3.72 -31.48
N PHE A 66 34.64 4.49 -30.62
CA PHE A 66 34.52 4.37 -29.16
C PHE A 66 33.91 5.64 -28.54
N ILE A 67 32.57 5.70 -28.52
CA ILE A 67 31.79 6.80 -27.93
C ILE A 67 30.70 6.25 -27.00
N SER A 68 30.38 6.98 -25.93
CA SER A 68 29.18 6.69 -25.13
C SER A 68 27.95 7.25 -25.86
N THR A 69 26.86 6.49 -25.95
CA THR A 69 25.66 6.93 -26.70
C THR A 69 24.48 7.13 -25.76
N LEU A 70 23.86 8.31 -25.85
CA LEU A 70 22.62 8.62 -25.15
C LEU A 70 21.47 8.56 -26.14
N GLN A 71 20.55 7.61 -25.93
CA GLN A 71 19.33 7.49 -26.72
C GLN A 71 18.13 7.94 -25.89
N LEU A 72 17.50 9.04 -26.31
CA LEU A 72 16.27 9.53 -25.71
C LEU A 72 15.06 8.85 -26.39
N ASP A 73 13.99 8.61 -25.62
CA ASP A 73 12.78 8.00 -26.16
C ASP A 73 12.09 8.95 -27.17
N SER A 74 11.31 8.36 -28.08
CA SER A 74 10.50 9.01 -29.12
C SER A 74 9.56 10.12 -28.61
N SER A 75 9.16 10.06 -27.34
CA SER A 75 8.37 11.09 -26.65
C SER A 75 9.15 12.39 -26.37
N VAL A 76 10.48 12.33 -26.39
CA VAL A 76 11.38 13.48 -26.15
C VAL A 76 11.99 14.01 -27.44
N ALA A 77 11.92 13.24 -28.52
CA ALA A 77 12.45 13.61 -29.84
C ALA A 77 11.80 14.88 -30.42
N SER A 78 10.55 15.19 -30.05
CA SER A 78 9.87 16.43 -30.43
C SER A 78 10.40 17.68 -29.71
N PHE A 79 11.14 17.52 -28.60
CA PHE A 79 11.67 18.61 -27.79
C PHE A 79 13.15 18.91 -28.05
N GLN A 80 13.79 18.13 -28.93
CA GLN A 80 15.21 18.24 -29.26
C GLN A 80 15.36 18.79 -30.69
N GLN A 81 15.94 19.99 -30.84
CA GLN A 81 16.25 20.53 -32.18
C GLN A 81 17.61 20.01 -32.67
N SER A 82 17.74 19.76 -33.97
CA SER A 82 18.92 19.16 -34.60
C SER A 82 20.20 20.01 -34.54
N THR A 83 20.15 21.20 -33.92
CA THR A 83 21.26 22.15 -33.79
C THR A 83 21.75 22.32 -32.35
N ASP A 84 21.14 21.65 -31.36
CA ASP A 84 21.50 21.80 -29.95
C ASP A 84 22.70 20.93 -29.57
N THR A 85 23.81 21.59 -29.28
CA THR A 85 25.07 20.93 -28.89
C THR A 85 25.10 20.59 -27.40
N VAL A 86 25.32 19.32 -27.06
CA VAL A 86 25.59 18.85 -25.70
C VAL A 86 26.82 19.58 -25.14
N THR A 87 26.69 20.14 -23.94
CA THR A 87 27.80 20.83 -23.26
C THR A 87 28.41 19.90 -22.22
N GLU A 88 29.68 19.56 -22.36
CA GLU A 88 30.40 18.66 -21.44
C GLU A 88 31.26 19.49 -20.47
N ARG A 89 31.11 19.28 -19.15
CA ARG A 89 31.95 19.91 -18.11
C ARG A 89 32.68 18.83 -17.31
N GLY A 90 34.01 18.75 -17.48
CA GLY A 90 34.89 17.81 -16.77
C GLY A 90 36.37 18.01 -17.14
N THR A 91 37.28 17.32 -16.43
CA THR A 91 38.72 17.35 -16.71
C THR A 91 39.04 16.41 -17.87
N LEU A 92 39.28 16.98 -19.05
CA LEU A 92 39.50 16.22 -20.27
C LEU A 92 40.97 15.77 -20.39
N ILE A 93 41.19 14.45 -20.52
CA ILE A 93 42.51 13.86 -20.74
C ILE A 93 42.54 13.31 -22.17
N VAL A 94 43.47 13.81 -22.98
CA VAL A 94 43.71 13.31 -24.34
C VAL A 94 44.82 12.25 -24.26
N LEU A 95 44.50 11.00 -24.56
CA LEU A 95 45.49 9.92 -24.59
C LEU A 95 46.14 9.84 -25.98
N PRO A 96 47.48 9.92 -26.10
CA PRO A 96 48.15 9.79 -27.38
C PRO A 96 48.11 8.34 -27.90
N ALA A 97 47.96 8.20 -29.22
CA ALA A 97 47.95 6.92 -29.92
C ALA A 97 49.30 6.20 -29.82
N ALA A 98 49.28 4.87 -29.60
CA ALA A 98 50.49 4.06 -29.47
C ALA A 98 51.20 3.77 -30.81
N THR A 99 50.50 3.87 -31.94
CA THR A 99 51.07 3.71 -33.30
C THR A 99 50.37 4.62 -34.32
N ALA A 100 51.01 4.86 -35.48
CA ALA A 100 50.52 5.77 -36.53
C ALA A 100 49.22 5.34 -37.25
N ALA A 101 48.62 4.22 -36.84
CA ALA A 101 47.31 3.74 -37.29
C ALA A 101 46.20 3.88 -36.22
N ASP A 102 46.54 4.28 -34.99
CA ASP A 102 45.58 4.48 -33.90
C ASP A 102 45.19 5.96 -33.77
N GLN A 103 43.91 6.23 -33.55
CA GLN A 103 43.39 7.58 -33.34
C GLN A 103 43.49 8.00 -31.87
N ALA A 104 43.67 9.30 -31.60
CA ALA A 104 43.74 9.85 -30.25
C ALA A 104 42.34 9.87 -29.61
N TYR A 105 42.21 9.33 -28.39
CA TYR A 105 40.93 9.23 -27.68
C TYR A 105 40.82 10.29 -26.58
N GLN A 106 39.63 10.90 -26.43
CA GLN A 106 39.32 11.85 -25.36
C GLN A 106 38.51 11.18 -24.26
N VAL A 107 39.05 11.21 -23.04
CA VAL A 107 38.48 10.46 -21.91
C VAL A 107 38.44 11.35 -20.66
N PHE A 108 37.36 11.26 -19.89
CA PHE A 108 37.21 11.99 -18.64
C PHE A 108 37.65 11.13 -17.44
N ALA A 109 38.36 11.74 -16.49
CA ALA A 109 38.71 11.13 -15.21
C ALA A 109 37.92 11.78 -14.06
N ASP A 110 37.67 11.00 -13.00
CA ASP A 110 36.99 11.37 -11.75
C ASP A 110 35.48 11.71 -11.85
N SER A 111 35.09 12.76 -12.58
CA SER A 111 33.66 13.08 -12.77
C SER A 111 33.41 13.93 -14.02
N VAL A 112 32.25 13.72 -14.66
CA VAL A 112 31.81 14.52 -15.83
C VAL A 112 30.33 14.84 -15.72
N GLU A 113 29.96 16.08 -16.08
CA GLU A 113 28.58 16.55 -16.14
C GLU A 113 28.22 16.88 -17.59
N PHE A 114 27.23 16.16 -18.13
CA PHE A 114 26.68 16.42 -19.46
C PHE A 114 25.38 17.22 -19.31
N GLN A 115 25.34 18.38 -19.97
CA GLN A 115 24.16 19.25 -19.99
C GLN A 115 23.52 19.21 -21.38
N ILE A 116 22.28 18.74 -21.44
CA ILE A 116 21.52 18.59 -22.68
C ILE A 116 20.31 19.53 -22.60
N PRO A 117 20.24 20.57 -23.45
CA PRO A 117 19.07 21.43 -23.51
C PRO A 117 17.88 20.71 -24.17
N LEU A 118 16.70 20.91 -23.60
CA LEU A 118 15.40 20.40 -24.07
C LEU A 118 14.39 21.55 -24.04
N HIS A 119 13.60 21.70 -25.10
CA HIS A 119 12.62 22.78 -25.20
C HIS A 119 11.23 22.32 -24.78
N ILE A 120 10.80 22.66 -23.55
CA ILE A 120 9.49 22.25 -22.99
C ILE A 120 8.71 23.50 -22.55
N ALA A 121 7.45 23.62 -22.99
CA ALA A 121 6.58 24.75 -22.68
C ALA A 121 6.25 24.84 -21.18
N LYS A 122 5.80 26.03 -20.74
CA LYS A 122 5.65 26.42 -19.33
C LYS A 122 4.60 25.60 -18.55
N MET A 123 3.53 25.14 -19.22
CA MET A 123 2.40 24.45 -18.58
C MET A 123 2.54 22.91 -18.59
N ASP A 124 3.48 22.38 -19.36
CA ASP A 124 3.60 20.93 -19.54
C ASP A 124 4.50 20.31 -18.48
N SER A 125 3.99 19.29 -17.80
CA SER A 125 4.79 18.31 -17.08
C SER A 125 5.26 17.26 -18.06
N ALA A 126 6.56 16.97 -18.09
CA ALA A 126 7.14 16.02 -19.04
C ALA A 126 7.89 14.92 -18.28
N ASN A 127 7.65 13.67 -18.66
CA ASN A 127 8.48 12.55 -18.20
C ASN A 127 9.55 12.28 -19.26
N ILE A 128 10.81 12.59 -18.93
CA ILE A 128 11.95 12.35 -19.82
C ILE A 128 12.47 10.95 -19.55
N LYS A 129 12.30 10.06 -20.52
CA LYS A 129 12.83 8.69 -20.49
C LYS A 129 13.94 8.52 -21.50
N GLY A 130 14.98 7.77 -21.14
CA GLY A 130 16.08 7.48 -22.03
C GLY A 130 16.96 6.34 -21.55
N VAL A 131 17.84 5.91 -22.44
CA VAL A 131 18.84 4.87 -22.22
C VAL A 131 20.21 5.47 -22.48
N LEU A 132 21.08 5.42 -21.48
CA LEU A 132 22.49 5.79 -21.61
C LEU A 132 23.33 4.52 -21.73
N ASN A 133 23.89 4.29 -22.92
CA ASN A 133 24.91 3.27 -23.14
C ASN A 133 26.27 3.91 -22.90
N TRP A 134 26.92 3.52 -21.82
CA TRP A 134 28.21 4.08 -21.43
C TRP A 134 29.34 3.10 -21.71
N LEU A 135 30.47 3.64 -22.15
CA LEU A 135 31.71 2.90 -22.34
C LEU A 135 32.78 3.52 -21.45
N GLY A 136 33.43 2.70 -20.64
CA GLY A 136 34.56 3.09 -19.80
C GLY A 136 35.84 2.33 -20.18
N LYS A 137 36.97 2.80 -19.65
CA LYS A 137 38.28 2.15 -19.73
C LYS A 137 38.89 2.03 -18.34
N GLN A 138 39.39 0.84 -18.01
CA GLN A 138 40.12 0.54 -16.77
C GLN A 138 41.36 -0.30 -17.11
N GLY A 139 42.54 0.34 -17.22
CA GLY A 139 43.73 -0.34 -17.73
C GLY A 139 43.54 -0.81 -19.18
N ASP A 140 43.66 -2.12 -19.43
CA ASP A 140 43.43 -2.76 -20.74
C ASP A 140 41.99 -3.28 -20.93
N ASN A 141 41.11 -3.12 -19.92
CA ASN A 141 39.72 -3.56 -19.97
C ASN A 141 38.76 -2.42 -20.36
N PHE A 142 37.74 -2.74 -21.15
CA PHE A 142 36.71 -1.81 -21.64
C PHE A 142 35.31 -2.16 -21.09
N PRO A 143 35.01 -1.86 -19.82
CA PRO A 143 33.68 -2.10 -19.26
C PRO A 143 32.64 -1.21 -19.97
N SER A 144 31.51 -1.80 -20.35
CA SER A 144 30.34 -1.09 -20.90
C SER A 144 29.09 -1.50 -20.16
N GLY A 145 28.09 -0.62 -20.14
CA GLY A 145 26.83 -0.90 -19.47
C GLY A 145 25.69 -0.03 -20.00
N GLU A 146 24.46 -0.48 -19.74
CA GLU A 146 23.24 0.23 -20.07
C GLU A 146 22.60 0.76 -18.79
N THR A 147 22.37 2.09 -18.72
CA THR A 147 21.63 2.70 -17.61
C THR A 147 20.37 3.37 -18.12
N LYS A 148 19.21 2.84 -17.69
CA LYS A 148 17.90 3.39 -18.00
C LYS A 148 17.55 4.47 -16.98
N PHE A 149 16.99 5.59 -17.44
CA PHE A 149 16.57 6.66 -16.55
C PHE A 149 15.17 7.18 -16.93
N SER A 150 14.43 7.63 -15.92
CA SER A 150 13.15 8.32 -16.05
C SER A 150 13.16 9.49 -15.08
N VAL A 151 13.10 10.72 -15.61
CA VAL A 151 13.09 11.94 -14.80
C VAL A 151 11.78 12.69 -15.08
N ILE A 152 10.98 12.87 -14.02
CA ILE A 152 9.71 13.60 -14.10
C ILE A 152 9.98 15.08 -13.83
N LEU A 153 9.62 15.93 -14.79
CA LEU A 153 9.60 17.37 -14.64
C LEU A 153 8.21 17.83 -14.21
N PRO A 154 8.03 18.31 -12.97
CA PRO A 154 6.76 18.90 -12.55
C PRO A 154 6.49 20.22 -13.31
N SER A 155 5.22 20.50 -13.58
CA SER A 155 4.79 21.80 -14.15
C SER A 155 5.17 22.94 -13.20
N ALA A 156 5.59 24.08 -13.75
CA ALA A 156 5.97 25.23 -12.95
C ALA A 156 4.69 25.89 -12.36
N SER A 157 4.35 25.56 -11.11
CA SER A 157 3.32 26.27 -10.35
C SER A 157 3.91 26.92 -9.09
N ASN A 158 3.49 28.17 -8.86
CA ASN A 158 3.90 29.01 -7.74
C ASN A 158 3.33 28.49 -6.40
N ASN A 159 4.23 28.30 -5.43
CA ASN A 159 4.05 28.34 -3.97
C ASN A 159 2.89 27.56 -3.26
N THR A 160 3.35 26.62 -2.42
CA THR A 160 2.97 26.33 -1.02
C THR A 160 1.57 25.82 -0.63
N ILE A 161 1.61 24.72 0.14
CA ILE A 161 0.60 24.08 1.01
C ILE A 161 -0.43 23.18 0.28
N ALA A 162 -0.18 21.86 0.33
CA ALA A 162 -1.13 20.87 0.84
C ALA A 162 -0.48 19.48 0.86
N ALA A 163 -0.28 18.94 2.05
CA ALA A 163 -0.06 17.52 2.27
C ALA A 163 -1.44 16.84 2.24
N GLU A 164 -1.74 16.09 1.18
CA GLU A 164 -2.56 14.88 1.20
C GLU A 164 -2.63 14.27 -0.21
N ASN A 165 -2.59 12.94 -0.25
CA ASN A 165 -2.84 12.06 -1.40
C ASN A 165 -1.72 11.92 -2.45
N ASN A 166 -0.75 11.06 -2.13
CA ASN A 166 -0.10 10.21 -3.14
C ASN A 166 0.12 8.81 -2.55
N ALA A 167 -0.97 8.06 -2.50
CA ALA A 167 -0.98 6.60 -2.33
C ALA A 167 -1.17 5.97 -3.71
N SER A 168 -0.18 6.13 -4.58
CA SER A 168 -0.06 5.45 -5.88
C SER A 168 1.32 5.77 -6.45
N ASP A 169 2.27 4.91 -6.11
CA ASP A 169 3.60 4.65 -6.72
C ASP A 169 4.50 4.13 -5.60
N VAL A 170 4.52 2.81 -5.45
CA VAL A 170 5.37 2.08 -4.49
C VAL A 170 6.53 1.38 -5.21
N GLU A 171 6.65 1.51 -6.54
CA GLU A 171 7.82 1.01 -7.26
C GLU A 171 9.04 1.92 -7.00
N GLY A 172 10.01 1.41 -6.23
CA GLY A 172 11.30 2.05 -5.98
C GLY A 172 11.43 2.84 -4.68
N LYS A 173 10.50 2.70 -3.72
CA LYS A 173 10.62 3.39 -2.42
C LYS A 173 11.79 2.83 -1.60
N SER A 174 12.67 3.72 -1.16
CA SER A 174 13.78 3.38 -0.25
C SER A 174 13.23 2.81 1.07
N ILE A 175 13.96 1.89 1.71
CA ILE A 175 13.68 1.36 3.06
C ILE A 175 13.33 2.49 4.05
N TRP A 176 13.99 3.64 3.91
CA TRP A 176 13.75 4.83 4.72
C TRP A 176 12.36 5.44 4.50
N GLN A 177 11.84 5.44 3.26
CA GLN A 177 10.49 5.90 2.97
C GLN A 177 9.43 4.94 3.53
N ILE A 178 9.66 3.62 3.47
CA ILE A 178 8.78 2.62 4.08
C ILE A 178 8.73 2.84 5.59
N PHE A 179 9.88 3.05 6.23
CA PHE A 179 9.96 3.39 7.65
C PHE A 179 9.13 4.63 7.99
N ILE A 180 9.30 5.74 7.26
CA ILE A 180 8.57 6.99 7.50
C ILE A 180 7.07 6.80 7.26
N LEU A 181 6.68 6.09 6.20
CA LEU A 181 5.28 5.84 5.87
C LEU A 181 4.59 5.05 6.99
N CYS A 182 5.19 3.94 7.42
CA CYS A 182 4.66 3.13 8.51
C CYS A 182 4.73 3.87 9.87
N PHE A 183 5.74 4.72 10.09
CA PHE A 183 5.82 5.57 11.26
C PHE A 183 4.65 6.56 11.34
N ILE A 184 4.32 7.22 10.23
CA ILE A 184 3.14 8.09 10.15
C ILE A 184 1.86 7.28 10.35
N ALA A 185 1.76 6.10 9.74
CA ALA A 185 0.62 5.20 9.94
C ALA A 185 0.47 4.78 11.41
N GLY A 186 1.57 4.49 12.11
CA GLY A 186 1.58 4.19 13.55
C GLY A 186 1.16 5.37 14.41
N LEU A 187 1.52 6.60 14.03
CA LEU A 187 1.07 7.80 14.71
C LEU A 187 -0.43 8.04 14.51
N LEU A 188 -0.93 7.87 13.28
CA LEU A 188 -2.35 7.97 12.95
C LEU A 188 -3.17 6.86 13.62
N ALA A 189 -2.59 5.68 13.81
CA ALA A 189 -3.22 4.55 14.48
C ALA A 189 -3.63 4.87 15.93
N VAL A 190 -3.01 5.86 16.59
CA VAL A 190 -3.39 6.27 17.95
C VAL A 190 -4.78 6.90 18.02
N ILE A 191 -5.27 7.45 16.91
CA ILE A 191 -6.61 8.06 16.78
C ILE A 191 -7.69 6.98 16.52
N THR A 192 -7.28 5.74 16.21
CA THR A 192 -8.23 4.66 15.91
C THR A 192 -9.10 4.31 17.11
N PRO A 193 -10.34 3.83 16.87
CA PRO A 193 -11.31 3.53 17.92
C PRO A 193 -10.82 2.51 18.96
N CYS A 194 -9.87 1.62 18.62
CA CYS A 194 -9.40 0.59 19.55
C CYS A 194 -8.22 1.03 20.42
N VAL A 195 -7.42 2.00 19.95
CA VAL A 195 -6.24 2.48 20.68
C VAL A 195 -6.60 3.66 21.58
N PHE A 196 -7.45 4.58 21.10
CA PHE A 196 -7.79 5.80 21.83
C PHE A 196 -8.40 5.55 23.23
N PRO A 197 -9.36 4.63 23.42
CA PRO A 197 -9.92 4.33 24.74
C PRO A 197 -8.94 3.69 25.73
N LEU A 198 -7.83 3.11 25.23
CA LEU A 198 -6.79 2.52 26.07
C LEU A 198 -5.77 3.56 26.57
N ILE A 199 -5.70 4.76 25.97
CA ILE A 199 -4.79 5.82 26.41
C ILE A 199 -5.09 6.25 27.87
N PRO A 200 -6.33 6.59 28.26
CA PRO A 200 -6.62 6.96 29.65
C PRO A 200 -6.36 5.82 30.65
N VAL A 201 -6.58 4.57 30.25
CA VAL A 201 -6.36 3.38 31.09
C VAL A 201 -4.86 3.18 31.36
N THR A 202 -4.05 3.23 30.31
CA THR A 202 -2.57 3.10 30.41
C THR A 202 -1.97 4.25 31.21
N VAL A 203 -2.41 5.48 30.97
CA VAL A 203 -2.03 6.67 31.76
C VAL A 203 -2.38 6.51 33.23
N SER A 204 -3.60 6.07 33.54
CA SER A 204 -4.07 5.87 34.93
C SER A 204 -3.25 4.82 35.65
N PHE A 205 -2.83 3.76 34.94
CA PHE A 205 -1.92 2.74 35.46
C PHE A 205 -0.55 3.33 35.84
N PHE A 206 0.05 4.17 34.99
CA PHE A 206 1.33 4.83 35.29
C PHE A 206 1.22 5.83 36.45
N LEU A 207 0.15 6.63 36.49
CA LEU A 207 -0.07 7.61 37.56
C LEU A 207 -0.29 6.95 38.93
N LYS A 208 -0.99 5.81 38.98
CA LYS A 208 -1.23 5.08 40.25
C LYS A 208 -0.01 4.30 40.75
N ARG A 209 0.85 3.82 39.85
CA ARG A 209 1.99 2.95 40.20
C ARG A 209 3.29 3.71 40.49
N SER A 210 3.43 4.94 39.98
CA SER A 210 4.70 5.68 40.03
C SER A 210 4.72 6.63 41.23
N LYS A 211 5.47 6.28 42.28
CA LYS A 211 5.62 7.13 43.48
C LYS A 211 6.49 8.37 43.22
N THR A 212 7.37 8.31 42.23
CA THR A 212 8.27 9.39 41.84
C THR A 212 8.24 9.63 40.32
N ARG A 213 8.52 10.87 39.90
CA ARG A 213 8.57 11.26 38.47
C ARG A 213 9.53 10.39 37.65
N ILE A 214 10.69 10.06 38.22
CA ILE A 214 11.74 9.26 37.57
C ILE A 214 11.26 7.83 37.34
N GLU A 215 10.54 7.26 38.31
CA GLU A 215 9.99 5.90 38.20
C GLU A 215 8.88 5.82 37.13
N GLY A 216 8.06 6.88 37.01
CA GLY A 216 7.06 6.98 35.94
C GLY A 216 7.66 7.05 34.54
N ILE A 217 8.69 7.87 34.35
CA ILE A 217 9.42 7.97 33.08
C ILE A 217 10.08 6.63 32.73
N ARG A 218 10.74 5.98 33.70
CA ARG A 218 11.36 4.67 33.50
C ARG A 218 10.33 3.62 33.06
N ASN A 219 9.19 3.55 33.74
CA ASN A 219 8.14 2.57 33.42
C ASN A 219 7.53 2.81 32.04
N ALA A 220 7.37 4.07 31.62
CA ALA A 220 6.85 4.41 30.31
C ALA A 220 7.84 4.16 29.17
N ILE A 221 9.13 4.39 29.39
CA ILE A 221 10.18 3.99 28.43
C ILE A 221 10.15 2.48 28.23
N TRP A 222 10.06 1.70 29.32
CA TRP A 222 9.94 0.25 29.24
C TRP A 222 8.66 -0.21 28.53
N TYR A 223 7.55 0.50 28.74
CA TYR A 223 6.29 0.24 28.03
C TYR A 223 6.42 0.50 26.53
N SER A 224 6.97 1.66 26.17
CA SER A 224 7.19 2.07 24.77
C SER A 224 8.14 1.10 24.07
N LEU A 225 9.22 0.71 24.74
CA LEU A 225 10.17 -0.30 24.23
C LEU A 225 9.49 -1.66 24.06
N SER A 226 8.62 -2.06 24.98
CA SER A 226 7.87 -3.32 24.86
C SER A 226 6.97 -3.32 23.64
N ILE A 227 6.26 -2.21 23.34
CA ILE A 227 5.44 -2.09 22.13
C ILE A 227 6.28 -2.29 20.87
N ILE A 228 7.41 -1.59 20.76
CA ILE A 228 8.32 -1.68 19.60
C ILE A 228 8.81 -3.13 19.42
N LEU A 229 9.21 -3.79 20.50
CA LEU A 229 9.70 -5.17 20.47
C LEU A 229 8.60 -6.16 20.11
N ILE A 230 7.36 -5.98 20.60
CA ILE A 230 6.24 -6.88 20.32
C ILE A 230 5.76 -6.74 18.87
N TYR A 231 5.89 -5.58 18.23
CA TYR A 231 5.64 -5.46 16.79
C TYR A 231 6.80 -6.02 15.95
N THR A 232 8.04 -5.79 16.37
CA THR A 232 9.22 -6.11 15.55
C THR A 232 9.62 -7.59 15.67
N ILE A 233 9.70 -8.16 16.87
CA ILE A 233 10.23 -9.53 17.08
C ILE A 233 9.36 -10.60 16.40
N PRO A 234 8.03 -10.64 16.61
CA PRO A 234 7.17 -11.62 15.93
C PRO A 234 7.19 -11.43 14.42
N THR A 235 7.28 -10.18 13.93
CA THR A 235 7.41 -9.91 12.49
C THR A 235 8.69 -10.48 11.92
N VAL A 236 9.84 -10.25 12.58
CA VAL A 236 11.11 -10.86 12.18
C VAL A 236 11.00 -12.38 12.16
N ALA A 237 10.42 -12.98 13.20
CA ALA A 237 10.26 -14.43 13.28
C ALA A 237 9.35 -14.98 12.16
N LEU A 238 8.21 -14.33 11.89
CA LEU A 238 7.27 -14.75 10.86
C LEU A 238 7.89 -14.60 9.46
N VAL A 239 8.59 -13.50 9.18
CA VAL A 239 9.23 -13.26 7.89
C VAL A 239 10.36 -14.26 7.62
N LEU A 240 11.14 -14.62 8.65
CA LEU A 240 12.20 -15.62 8.51
C LEU A 240 11.68 -17.05 8.31
N ILE A 241 10.47 -17.36 8.79
CA ILE A 241 9.90 -18.72 8.71
C ILE A 241 9.02 -18.88 7.47
N PHE A 242 8.19 -17.89 7.17
CA PHE A 242 7.09 -17.97 6.18
C PHE A 242 7.27 -17.05 4.98
N GLY A 243 8.35 -16.27 4.92
CA GLY A 243 8.58 -15.29 3.85
C GLY A 243 7.94 -13.93 4.11
N ASP A 244 8.18 -13.02 3.18
CA ASP A 244 7.88 -11.59 3.27
C ASP A 244 6.38 -11.27 3.08
N ASP A 245 5.65 -12.14 2.42
CA ASP A 245 4.23 -12.00 2.11
C ASP A 245 3.27 -12.41 3.24
N ILE A 246 3.78 -12.99 4.34
CA ILE A 246 2.97 -13.56 5.42
C ILE A 246 2.01 -12.54 6.05
N LEU A 247 2.43 -11.29 6.19
CA LEU A 247 1.59 -10.23 6.77
C LEU A 247 0.43 -9.84 5.86
N TYR A 248 0.64 -9.90 4.54
CA TYR A 248 -0.40 -9.69 3.57
C TYR A 248 -1.41 -10.85 3.60
N GLN A 249 -0.94 -12.09 3.59
CA GLN A 249 -1.81 -13.28 3.67
C GLN A 249 -2.64 -13.29 4.96
N ILE A 250 -2.05 -12.96 6.11
CA ILE A 250 -2.77 -12.87 7.38
C ILE A 250 -3.85 -11.78 7.32
N SER A 251 -3.57 -10.65 6.67
CA SER A 251 -4.51 -9.53 6.55
C SER A 251 -5.72 -9.84 5.65
N THR A 252 -5.48 -10.57 4.55
CA THR A 252 -6.52 -10.88 3.55
C THR A 252 -7.26 -12.18 3.87
N SER A 253 -6.72 -13.05 4.73
CA SER A 253 -7.32 -14.33 5.09
C SER A 253 -8.73 -14.18 5.71
N ALA A 254 -9.67 -15.00 5.24
CA ALA A 254 -11.02 -15.08 5.78
C ALA A 254 -11.04 -15.43 7.28
N ILE A 255 -10.15 -16.32 7.73
CA ILE A 255 -10.06 -16.75 9.13
C ILE A 255 -9.66 -15.58 10.03
N SER A 256 -8.66 -14.79 9.61
CA SER A 256 -8.23 -13.60 10.33
C SER A 256 -9.33 -12.54 10.36
N ASN A 257 -10.00 -12.30 9.23
CA ASN A 257 -11.11 -11.35 9.16
C ASN A 257 -12.28 -11.79 10.08
N MET A 258 -12.58 -13.09 10.18
CA MET A 258 -13.58 -13.62 11.12
C MET A 258 -13.15 -13.44 12.59
N LEU A 259 -11.86 -13.66 12.89
CA LEU A 259 -11.32 -13.40 14.23
C LEU A 259 -11.42 -11.92 14.59
N PHE A 260 -11.05 -11.01 13.67
CA PHE A 260 -11.18 -9.57 13.89
C PHE A 260 -12.64 -9.17 14.10
N PHE A 261 -13.58 -9.68 13.30
CA PHE A 261 -15.01 -9.47 13.53
C PHE A 261 -15.44 -9.85 14.96
N ALA A 262 -15.05 -11.04 15.43
CA ALA A 262 -15.39 -11.49 16.78
C ALA A 262 -14.77 -10.59 17.87
N ILE A 263 -13.51 -10.18 17.69
CA ILE A 263 -12.82 -9.28 18.62
C ILE A 263 -13.51 -7.91 18.67
N PHE A 264 -13.79 -7.29 17.52
CA PHE A 264 -14.49 -6.00 17.43
C PHE A 264 -15.90 -6.07 18.03
N LEU A 265 -16.62 -7.17 17.82
CA LEU A 265 -17.94 -7.36 18.39
C LEU A 265 -17.89 -7.41 19.93
N VAL A 266 -16.91 -8.14 20.49
CA VAL A 266 -16.69 -8.21 21.95
C VAL A 266 -16.33 -6.84 22.52
N PHE A 267 -15.46 -6.08 21.85
CA PHE A 267 -15.10 -4.72 22.28
C PHE A 267 -16.25 -3.73 22.17
N ALA A 268 -17.04 -3.77 21.09
CA ALA A 268 -18.23 -2.93 20.95
C ALA A 268 -19.23 -3.20 22.09
N ILE A 269 -19.48 -4.46 22.43
CA ILE A 269 -20.34 -4.86 23.55
C ILE A 269 -19.77 -4.37 24.91
N SER A 270 -18.45 -4.47 25.10
CA SER A 270 -17.75 -3.90 26.27
C SER A 270 -17.90 -2.39 26.36
N PHE A 271 -17.85 -1.69 25.22
CA PHE A 271 -18.02 -0.24 25.14
C PHE A 271 -19.45 0.24 25.39
N PHE A 272 -20.46 -0.55 25.02
CA PHE A 272 -21.85 -0.32 25.44
C PHE A 272 -22.09 -0.55 26.95
N GLY A 273 -21.12 -1.11 27.67
CA GLY A 273 -21.19 -1.28 29.12
C GLY A 273 -21.88 -2.57 29.57
N ALA A 274 -21.95 -3.59 28.71
CA ALA A 274 -22.46 -4.91 29.09
C ALA A 274 -21.50 -5.64 30.06
N PHE A 275 -20.19 -5.45 29.88
CA PHE A 275 -19.13 -5.89 30.78
C PHE A 275 -17.91 -4.98 30.60
N ASP A 276 -17.15 -4.73 31.66
CA ASP A 276 -15.84 -4.09 31.52
C ASP A 276 -14.77 -5.16 31.32
N ILE A 277 -13.94 -5.03 30.28
CA ILE A 277 -12.71 -5.84 30.10
C ILE A 277 -11.66 -5.32 31.09
N GLN A 278 -11.93 -5.51 32.39
CA GLN A 278 -10.93 -5.42 33.42
C GLN A 278 -10.49 -6.85 33.74
N LEU A 279 -9.18 -7.08 33.79
CA LEU A 279 -8.64 -8.35 34.29
C LEU A 279 -9.31 -8.66 35.64
N PRO A 280 -9.80 -9.90 35.85
CA PRO A 280 -10.41 -10.28 37.12
C PRO A 280 -9.52 -9.84 38.27
N ASN A 281 -10.07 -9.19 39.30
CA ASN A 281 -9.28 -8.69 40.43
C ASN A 281 -8.38 -9.77 41.05
N SER A 282 -8.72 -11.04 40.93
CA SER A 282 -7.89 -12.18 41.35
C SER A 282 -6.62 -12.37 40.50
N TRP A 283 -6.69 -12.13 39.18
CA TRP A 283 -5.54 -12.16 38.28
C TRP A 283 -4.74 -10.87 38.36
N ALA A 284 -5.40 -9.71 38.43
CA ALA A 284 -4.74 -8.43 38.64
C ALA A 284 -3.99 -8.40 39.97
N ASN A 285 -4.62 -8.83 41.08
CA ASN A 285 -3.97 -8.88 42.39
C ASN A 285 -2.88 -9.96 42.47
N LYS A 286 -3.04 -11.14 41.86
CA LYS A 286 -1.96 -12.15 41.83
C LYS A 286 -0.79 -11.72 40.94
N ALA A 287 -1.07 -11.02 39.84
CA ALA A 287 -0.05 -10.44 38.99
C ALA A 287 0.66 -9.27 39.69
N ASP A 288 -0.06 -8.41 40.43
CA ASP A 288 0.53 -7.33 41.22
C ASP A 288 1.30 -7.83 42.46
N GLU A 289 0.81 -8.87 43.14
CA GLU A 289 1.46 -9.50 44.29
C GLU A 289 2.76 -10.20 43.88
N LYS A 290 2.77 -10.90 42.72
CA LYS A 290 4.01 -11.45 42.13
C LYS A 290 4.89 -10.37 41.49
N ALA A 291 4.31 -9.28 40.96
CA ALA A 291 5.06 -8.14 40.42
C ALA A 291 5.61 -7.21 41.50
N GLY A 292 5.20 -7.35 42.76
CA GLY A 292 5.82 -6.71 43.94
C GLY A 292 7.30 -7.06 44.13
N LYS A 293 7.82 -8.06 43.41
CA LYS A 293 9.25 -8.41 43.34
C LYS A 293 9.93 -8.05 42.00
N GLY A 294 9.22 -7.46 41.03
CA GLY A 294 9.78 -7.10 39.72
C GLY A 294 8.75 -6.53 38.74
N GLY A 295 8.46 -5.23 38.86
CA GLY A 295 7.35 -4.53 38.17
C GLY A 295 7.41 -4.43 36.63
N LEU A 296 8.46 -4.94 35.98
CA LEU A 296 8.67 -4.88 34.52
C LEU A 296 7.78 -5.87 33.75
N VAL A 297 7.52 -7.04 34.31
CA VAL A 297 6.74 -8.10 33.64
C VAL A 297 5.29 -7.66 33.42
N GLY A 298 4.68 -6.96 34.38
CA GLY A 298 3.32 -6.42 34.23
C GLY A 298 3.20 -5.36 33.14
N ILE A 299 4.25 -4.55 32.95
CA ILE A 299 4.30 -3.53 31.89
C ILE A 299 4.33 -4.20 30.51
N PHE A 300 5.10 -5.29 30.37
CA PHE A 300 5.16 -6.07 29.14
C PHE A 300 3.81 -6.70 28.76
N PHE A 301 3.10 -7.33 29.71
CA PHE A 301 1.78 -7.93 29.42
C PHE A 301 0.70 -6.88 29.09
N MET A 302 0.76 -5.71 29.70
CA MET A 302 -0.11 -4.59 29.32
C MET A 302 0.22 -4.08 27.91
N ALA A 303 1.49 -4.02 27.53
CA ALA A 303 1.90 -3.65 26.17
C ALA A 303 1.45 -4.69 25.16
N LEU A 304 1.58 -5.98 25.48
CA LEU A 304 1.10 -7.10 24.65
C LEU A 304 -0.40 -7.01 24.40
N THR A 305 -1.18 -6.71 25.43
CA THR A 305 -2.64 -6.55 25.30
C THR A 305 -2.97 -5.37 24.38
N LEU A 306 -2.31 -4.22 24.54
CA LEU A 306 -2.47 -3.07 23.65
C LEU A 306 -2.16 -3.43 22.20
N VAL A 307 -1.05 -4.14 21.95
CA VAL A 307 -0.61 -4.51 20.60
C VAL A 307 -1.58 -5.48 19.94
N ILE A 308 -2.07 -6.50 20.65
CA ILE A 308 -3.04 -7.46 20.09
C ILE A 308 -4.34 -6.75 19.67
N VAL A 309 -4.85 -5.88 20.53
CA VAL A 309 -6.09 -5.13 20.27
C VAL A 309 -5.87 -4.10 19.16
N SER A 310 -4.76 -3.37 19.19
CA SER A 310 -4.38 -2.41 18.16
C SER A 310 -4.21 -3.08 16.79
N PHE A 311 -3.53 -4.23 16.74
CA PHE A 311 -3.29 -4.95 15.49
C PHE A 311 -4.59 -5.40 14.83
N SER A 312 -5.66 -5.62 15.60
CA SER A 312 -6.97 -5.96 15.04
C SER A 312 -7.55 -4.82 14.16
N CYS A 313 -7.27 -3.57 14.50
CA CYS A 313 -7.72 -2.40 13.72
C CYS A 313 -6.69 -1.85 12.74
N THR A 314 -5.41 -2.15 12.92
CA THR A 314 -4.33 -1.64 12.07
C THR A 314 -3.78 -2.71 11.12
N GLY A 315 -4.07 -3.98 11.36
CA GLY A 315 -3.61 -5.13 10.58
C GLY A 315 -3.90 -5.00 9.10
N PRO A 316 -5.13 -4.69 8.66
CA PRO A 316 -5.44 -4.53 7.24
C PRO A 316 -4.67 -3.42 6.53
N ILE A 317 -4.47 -2.30 7.22
CA ILE A 317 -3.75 -1.15 6.69
C ILE A 317 -2.27 -1.49 6.54
N VAL A 318 -1.68 -2.10 7.58
CA VAL A 318 -0.26 -2.41 7.59
C VAL A 318 0.05 -3.59 6.68
N GLY A 319 -0.79 -4.62 6.63
CA GLY A 319 -0.60 -5.79 5.77
C GLY A 319 -0.61 -5.44 4.28
N THR A 320 -1.55 -4.60 3.84
CA THR A 320 -1.61 -4.13 2.44
C THR A 320 -0.45 -3.21 2.08
N LEU A 321 -0.06 -2.28 2.96
CA LEU A 321 1.08 -1.39 2.74
C LEU A 321 2.42 -2.15 2.68
N LEU A 322 2.59 -3.18 3.51
CA LEU A 322 3.81 -3.97 3.55
C LEU A 322 3.89 -4.97 2.39
N GLY A 323 2.78 -5.59 1.98
CA GLY A 323 2.75 -6.45 0.79
C GLY A 323 3.19 -5.67 -0.46
N GLN A 324 2.65 -4.46 -0.65
CA GLN A 324 3.06 -3.57 -1.74
C GLN A 324 4.54 -3.14 -1.66
N ALA A 325 5.10 -3.02 -0.46
CA ALA A 325 6.50 -2.63 -0.27
C ALA A 325 7.48 -3.79 -0.48
N SER A 326 7.00 -5.04 -0.38
CA SER A 326 7.84 -6.24 -0.54
C SER A 326 8.27 -6.49 -1.98
N THR A 327 7.49 -5.99 -2.94
CA THR A 327 7.74 -6.12 -4.39
C THR A 327 9.01 -5.42 -4.87
N GLY A 328 9.60 -4.52 -4.08
CA GLY A 328 10.85 -3.82 -4.40
C GLY A 328 12.13 -4.64 -4.23
N GLY A 329 12.04 -5.96 -4.01
CA GLY A 329 13.19 -6.86 -3.85
C GLY A 329 13.93 -6.71 -2.51
N VAL A 330 13.35 -6.00 -1.55
CA VAL A 330 13.94 -5.77 -0.23
C VAL A 330 13.25 -6.67 0.81
N SER A 331 13.84 -7.84 1.06
CA SER A 331 13.37 -8.84 2.03
C SER A 331 13.15 -8.30 3.47
N THR A 332 13.70 -7.12 3.80
CA THR A 332 13.56 -6.50 5.13
C THR A 332 12.42 -5.47 5.23
N ALA A 333 11.66 -5.21 4.16
CA ALA A 333 10.61 -4.20 4.14
C ALA A 333 9.53 -4.41 5.23
N PRO A 334 8.97 -5.62 5.44
CA PRO A 334 8.00 -5.87 6.51
C PRO A 334 8.54 -5.58 7.91
N ILE A 335 9.82 -5.93 8.15
CA ILE A 335 10.49 -5.74 9.43
C ILE A 335 10.68 -4.25 9.73
N VAL A 336 11.19 -3.50 8.75
CA VAL A 336 11.44 -2.06 8.91
C VAL A 336 10.13 -1.28 9.00
N GLY A 337 9.10 -1.66 8.25
CA GLY A 337 7.80 -1.03 8.37
C GLY A 337 7.13 -1.31 9.71
N MET A 338 7.19 -2.54 10.25
CA MET A 338 6.66 -2.84 11.59
C MET A 338 7.45 -2.16 12.71
N LEU A 339 8.76 -2.01 12.55
CA LEU A 339 9.58 -1.19 13.43
C LEU A 339 9.10 0.28 13.41
N GLY A 340 8.93 0.86 12.22
CA GLY A 340 8.42 2.23 12.06
C GLY A 340 7.03 2.40 12.68
N PHE A 341 6.13 1.47 12.40
CA PHE A 341 4.77 1.45 12.96
C PHE A 341 4.77 1.39 14.48
N GLY A 342 5.54 0.46 15.07
CA GLY A 342 5.67 0.32 16.52
C GLY A 342 6.26 1.57 17.18
N VAL A 343 7.26 2.20 16.56
CA VAL A 343 7.84 3.47 17.04
C VAL A 343 6.81 4.61 16.96
N GLY A 344 6.09 4.72 15.86
CA GLY A 344 5.04 5.73 15.66
C GLY A 344 3.93 5.61 16.71
N LEU A 345 3.46 4.38 16.96
CA LEU A 345 2.42 4.10 17.94
C LEU A 345 2.90 4.30 19.39
N ALA A 346 4.15 3.95 19.70
CA ALA A 346 4.72 4.11 21.05
C ALA A 346 5.04 5.58 21.41
N LEU A 347 5.26 6.45 20.41
CA LEU A 347 5.71 7.82 20.61
C LEU A 347 4.73 8.66 21.45
N PRO A 348 3.41 8.69 21.17
CA PRO A 348 2.48 9.45 22.02
C PRO A 348 2.47 8.97 23.47
N PHE A 349 2.53 7.65 23.71
CA PHE A 349 2.59 7.10 25.07
C PHE A 349 3.87 7.51 25.80
N SER A 350 5.00 7.52 25.11
CA SER A 350 6.27 8.02 25.64
C SER A 350 6.21 9.52 25.96
N LEU A 351 5.65 10.31 25.04
CA LEU A 351 5.51 11.77 25.18
C LEU A 351 4.63 12.14 26.39
N PHE A 352 3.49 11.47 26.54
CA PHE A 352 2.61 11.66 27.68
C PHE A 352 3.30 11.36 29.02
N ALA A 353 4.21 10.39 29.05
CA ALA A 353 4.98 10.10 30.25
C ALA A 353 6.09 11.12 30.55
N PHE A 354 6.68 11.77 29.55
CA PHE A 354 7.65 12.86 29.75
C PHE A 354 7.01 14.14 30.29
N PHE A 355 5.74 14.38 29.94
CA PHE A 355 4.96 15.53 30.39
C PHE A 355 3.72 15.13 31.23
N PRO A 356 3.91 14.64 32.48
CA PRO A 356 2.80 14.27 33.36
C PRO A 356 1.81 15.41 33.65
N SER A 357 2.25 16.67 33.53
CA SER A 357 1.37 17.83 33.69
C SER A 357 0.29 17.93 32.62
N MET A 358 0.58 17.50 31.37
CA MET A 358 -0.39 17.40 30.28
C MET A 358 -1.39 16.25 30.52
N LEU A 359 -0.97 15.23 31.28
CA LEU A 359 -1.84 14.12 31.70
C LEU A 359 -2.78 14.51 32.84
N GLN A 360 -2.33 15.38 33.75
CA GLN A 360 -3.19 15.90 34.83
C GLN A 360 -4.27 16.86 34.34
N SER A 361 -4.10 17.47 33.16
CA SER A 361 -5.11 18.31 32.52
C SER A 361 -6.15 17.53 31.71
N LEU A 362 -5.98 16.22 31.51
CA LEU A 362 -7.02 15.40 30.91
C LEU A 362 -8.21 15.32 31.90
N PRO A 363 -9.45 15.63 31.45
CA PRO A 363 -10.59 15.66 32.33
C PRO A 363 -10.75 14.30 33.01
N LYS A 364 -10.95 14.32 34.34
CA LYS A 364 -11.24 13.10 35.11
C LYS A 364 -12.39 12.37 34.44
N SER A 365 -12.30 11.04 34.41
CA SER A 365 -13.24 10.06 33.87
C SER A 365 -14.67 10.22 34.41
N GLY A 366 -15.35 11.30 33.97
CA GLY A 366 -16.75 11.60 34.23
C GLY A 366 -17.64 11.19 33.06
N GLY A 367 -18.88 11.68 33.03
CA GLY A 367 -19.88 11.33 32.02
C GLY A 367 -19.47 11.62 30.56
N TRP A 368 -18.51 12.53 30.33
CA TRP A 368 -17.97 12.76 28.99
C TRP A 368 -17.15 11.56 28.46
N LEU A 369 -16.34 10.91 29.31
CA LEU A 369 -15.57 9.74 28.88
C LEU A 369 -16.49 8.56 28.56
N ASN A 370 -17.58 8.40 29.31
CA ASN A 370 -18.60 7.39 29.00
C ASN A 370 -19.28 7.68 27.65
N SER A 371 -19.58 8.96 27.38
CA SER A 371 -20.11 9.39 26.08
C SER A 371 -19.19 9.06 24.92
N VAL A 372 -17.87 9.27 25.08
CA VAL A 372 -16.85 8.92 24.08
C VAL A 372 -16.73 7.39 23.92
N LYS A 373 -16.70 6.62 25.03
CA LYS A 373 -16.64 5.15 25.03
C LYS A 373 -17.79 4.55 24.21
N VAL A 374 -19.03 4.94 24.51
CA VAL A 374 -20.22 4.44 23.81
C VAL A 374 -20.23 4.90 22.34
N SER A 375 -19.80 6.12 22.05
CA SER A 375 -19.70 6.61 20.66
C SER A 375 -18.73 5.77 19.83
N PHE A 376 -17.57 5.44 20.40
CA PHE A 376 -16.64 4.50 19.77
C PHE A 376 -17.20 3.08 19.66
N GLY A 377 -18.01 2.62 20.61
CA GLY A 377 -18.71 1.33 20.52
C GLY A 377 -19.63 1.21 19.29
N PHE A 378 -20.36 2.28 18.93
CA PHE A 378 -21.14 2.29 17.69
C PHE A 378 -20.25 2.26 16.43
N ILE A 379 -19.16 3.03 16.41
CA ILE A 379 -18.20 3.04 15.30
C ILE A 379 -17.54 1.67 15.15
N GLU A 380 -17.15 1.06 16.26
CA GLU A 380 -16.52 -0.25 16.32
C GLU A 380 -17.47 -1.35 15.85
N LEU A 381 -18.76 -1.28 16.21
CA LEU A 381 -19.78 -2.17 15.70
C LEU A 381 -19.94 -2.04 14.17
N ALA A 382 -19.95 -0.81 13.63
CA ALA A 382 -20.00 -0.59 12.18
C ALA A 382 -18.77 -1.17 11.47
N LEU A 383 -17.57 -1.00 12.05
CA LEU A 383 -16.33 -1.60 11.52
C LEU A 383 -16.34 -3.13 11.64
N ALA A 384 -16.91 -3.71 12.69
CA ALA A 384 -17.06 -5.16 12.80
C ALA A 384 -17.83 -5.73 11.60
N LEU A 385 -18.94 -5.08 11.20
CA LEU A 385 -19.72 -5.50 10.03
C LEU A 385 -18.90 -5.47 8.73
N LYS A 386 -17.89 -4.59 8.62
CA LYS A 386 -16.97 -4.59 7.46
C LYS A 386 -16.18 -5.90 7.38
N PHE A 387 -15.63 -6.36 8.49
CA PHE A 387 -14.87 -7.61 8.53
C PHE A 387 -15.76 -8.82 8.27
N LEU A 388 -16.98 -8.83 8.81
CA LEU A 388 -17.97 -9.87 8.51
C LEU A 388 -18.34 -9.86 7.02
N SER A 389 -18.54 -8.69 6.42
CA SER A 389 -18.82 -8.55 5.00
C SER A 389 -17.69 -9.07 4.10
N ASN A 390 -16.42 -8.87 4.48
CA ASN A 390 -15.30 -9.45 3.72
C ASN A 390 -15.35 -10.99 3.73
N VAL A 391 -15.69 -11.60 4.86
CA VAL A 391 -15.84 -13.07 4.98
C VAL A 391 -17.04 -13.56 4.17
N ASP A 392 -18.17 -12.84 4.24
CA ASP A 392 -19.39 -13.12 3.47
C ASP A 392 -19.14 -13.11 1.95
N LEU A 393 -18.32 -12.16 1.47
CA LEU A 393 -17.92 -12.06 0.06
C LEU A 393 -16.99 -13.21 -0.37
N ILE A 394 -16.02 -13.59 0.47
CA ILE A 394 -15.07 -14.68 0.16
C ILE A 394 -15.79 -16.04 0.08
N TYR A 395 -16.79 -16.28 0.94
CA TYR A 395 -17.53 -17.54 1.00
C TYR A 395 -18.86 -17.53 0.23
N HIS A 396 -19.23 -16.42 -0.41
CA HIS A 396 -20.48 -16.27 -1.17
C HIS A 396 -21.75 -16.59 -0.35
N TRP A 397 -21.76 -16.25 0.95
CA TRP A 397 -22.89 -16.53 1.84
C TRP A 397 -24.12 -15.68 1.54
N ARG A 398 -23.92 -14.49 0.94
CA ARG A 398 -25.00 -13.56 0.56
C ARG A 398 -25.86 -13.13 1.76
N LEU A 399 -25.26 -13.05 2.95
CA LEU A 399 -25.92 -12.63 4.18
C LEU A 399 -25.84 -11.10 4.35
N LEU A 400 -24.72 -10.49 3.98
CA LEU A 400 -24.48 -9.04 4.05
C LEU A 400 -24.32 -8.45 2.64
N ASP A 401 -25.36 -8.64 1.84
CA ASP A 401 -25.51 -7.92 0.58
C ASP A 401 -25.48 -6.40 0.80
N ARG A 402 -25.15 -5.66 -0.26
CA ARG A 402 -24.87 -4.21 -0.18
C ARG A 402 -25.99 -3.43 0.49
N ASP A 403 -27.24 -3.77 0.21
CA ASP A 403 -28.42 -3.16 0.80
C ASP A 403 -28.56 -3.48 2.30
N VAL A 404 -28.42 -4.75 2.70
CA VAL A 404 -28.43 -5.16 4.11
C VAL A 404 -27.32 -4.47 4.89
N PHE A 405 -26.10 -4.46 4.33
CA PHE A 405 -24.94 -3.78 4.90
C PHE A 405 -25.22 -2.28 5.11
N LEU A 406 -25.74 -1.59 4.09
CA LEU A 406 -26.07 -0.17 4.16
C LEU A 406 -27.18 0.13 5.16
N VAL A 407 -28.23 -0.69 5.23
CA VAL A 407 -29.32 -0.53 6.21
C VAL A 407 -28.76 -0.66 7.64
N LEU A 408 -27.95 -1.68 7.92
CA LEU A 408 -27.33 -1.84 9.23
C LEU A 408 -26.45 -0.64 9.60
N TRP A 409 -25.64 -0.15 8.66
CA TRP A 409 -24.82 1.04 8.87
C TRP A 409 -25.67 2.29 9.14
N ILE A 410 -26.69 2.56 8.33
CA ILE A 410 -27.59 3.70 8.51
C ILE A 410 -28.24 3.64 9.91
N VAL A 411 -28.74 2.47 10.32
CA VAL A 411 -29.35 2.28 11.64
C VAL A 411 -28.34 2.56 12.76
N ILE A 412 -27.12 2.02 12.67
CA ILE A 412 -26.06 2.24 13.68
C ILE A 412 -25.72 3.73 13.81
N PHE A 413 -25.51 4.44 12.70
CA PHE A 413 -25.17 5.87 12.74
C PHE A 413 -26.36 6.74 13.17
N VAL A 414 -27.60 6.37 12.82
CA VAL A 414 -28.79 7.05 13.35
C VAL A 414 -28.89 6.86 14.87
N LEU A 415 -28.69 5.64 15.39
CA LEU A 415 -28.67 5.38 16.82
C LEU A 415 -27.55 6.15 17.54
N LEU A 416 -26.36 6.24 16.93
CA LEU A 416 -25.27 7.08 17.42
C LEU A 416 -25.68 8.57 17.48
N GLY A 417 -26.34 9.09 16.44
CA GLY A 417 -26.82 10.47 16.41
C GLY A 417 -27.86 10.73 17.51
N VAL A 418 -28.82 9.83 17.69
CA VAL A 418 -29.84 9.89 18.75
C VAL A 418 -29.20 9.79 20.15
N TYR A 419 -28.15 8.98 20.30
CA TYR A 419 -27.36 8.88 21.52
C TYR A 419 -26.63 10.18 21.86
N ILE A 420 -25.96 10.80 20.89
CA ILE A 420 -25.25 12.07 21.10
C ILE A 420 -26.22 13.20 21.50
N LEU A 421 -27.45 13.17 20.97
CA LEU A 421 -28.54 14.08 21.38
C LEU A 421 -29.08 13.80 22.81
N GLY A 422 -28.62 12.73 23.47
CA GLY A 422 -29.01 12.37 24.83
C GLY A 422 -30.40 11.73 24.93
N LYS A 423 -30.97 11.24 23.82
CA LYS A 423 -32.27 10.55 23.79
C LYS A 423 -32.15 9.06 24.12
N LEU A 424 -30.98 8.46 23.87
CA LEU A 424 -30.61 7.12 24.32
C LEU A 424 -29.64 7.26 25.50
N LYS A 425 -29.83 6.43 26.54
CA LYS A 425 -29.01 6.44 27.76
C LYS A 425 -28.62 5.00 28.11
N PHE A 426 -27.34 4.76 28.33
CA PHE A 426 -26.84 3.47 28.82
C PHE A 426 -26.66 3.50 30.35
N SER A 427 -26.53 2.33 30.98
CA SER A 427 -26.53 2.17 32.44
C SER A 427 -25.44 2.96 33.18
N HIS A 428 -24.38 3.36 32.47
CA HIS A 428 -23.21 4.06 33.02
C HIS A 428 -23.21 5.57 32.67
N ASP A 429 -24.26 6.06 32.01
CA ASP A 429 -24.38 7.47 31.62
C ASP A 429 -24.96 8.35 32.73
N SER A 430 -24.37 9.53 32.88
CA SER A 430 -24.90 10.61 33.72
C SER A 430 -26.09 11.31 33.06
N ASP A 431 -27.05 11.79 33.86
CA ASP A 431 -28.16 12.61 33.36
C ASP A 431 -27.67 13.94 32.78
N LEU A 432 -28.30 14.35 31.66
CA LEU A 432 -27.96 15.57 30.93
C LEU A 432 -29.16 16.53 30.96
N PRO A 433 -29.09 17.63 31.73
CA PRO A 433 -30.19 18.60 31.79
C PRO A 433 -30.33 19.44 30.51
N TYR A 434 -29.24 19.62 29.75
CA TYR A 434 -29.24 20.34 28.47
C TYR A 434 -28.23 19.73 27.50
N ILE A 435 -28.50 19.87 26.20
CA ILE A 435 -27.60 19.40 25.13
C ILE A 435 -26.53 20.48 24.91
N SER A 436 -25.26 20.11 25.01
CA SER A 436 -24.15 21.03 24.76
C SER A 436 -23.95 21.30 23.26
N VAL A 437 -23.51 22.52 22.91
CA VAL A 437 -23.25 22.94 21.52
C VAL A 437 -22.32 21.96 20.76
N PRO A 438 -21.21 21.45 21.35
CA PRO A 438 -20.36 20.48 20.66
C PRO A 438 -21.10 19.18 20.31
N ARG A 439 -22.00 18.69 21.18
CA ARG A 439 -22.78 17.48 20.91
C ARG A 439 -23.74 17.67 19.75
N ILE A 440 -24.37 18.85 19.64
CA ILE A 440 -25.21 19.16 18.48
C ILE A 440 -24.39 19.12 17.19
N PHE A 441 -23.19 19.71 17.18
CA PHE A 441 -22.33 19.70 16.00
C PHE A 441 -21.95 18.26 15.58
N PHE A 442 -21.54 17.42 16.54
CA PHE A 442 -21.26 16.01 16.26
C PHE A 442 -22.49 15.23 15.82
N ALA A 443 -23.66 15.46 16.41
CA ALA A 443 -24.91 14.83 15.99
C ALA A 443 -25.26 15.21 14.55
N VAL A 444 -25.11 16.49 14.17
CA VAL A 444 -25.34 16.95 12.79
C VAL A 444 -24.40 16.26 11.81
N ILE A 445 -23.12 16.09 12.14
CA ILE A 445 -22.15 15.35 11.31
C ILE A 445 -22.60 13.89 11.14
N VAL A 446 -22.96 13.22 12.23
CA VAL A 446 -23.37 11.81 12.22
C VAL A 446 -24.67 11.61 11.43
N PHE A 447 -25.67 12.48 11.59
CA PHE A 447 -26.90 12.42 10.81
C PHE A 447 -26.67 12.74 9.33
N SER A 448 -25.81 13.72 9.03
CA SER A 448 -25.45 14.04 7.64
C SER A 448 -24.77 12.84 6.97
N PHE A 449 -23.91 12.13 7.70
CA PHE A 449 -23.27 10.90 7.23
C PHE A 449 -24.28 9.77 7.01
N ALA A 450 -25.22 9.57 7.93
CA ALA A 450 -26.30 8.58 7.76
C ALA A 450 -27.16 8.90 6.53
N LEU A 451 -27.54 10.17 6.33
CA LEU A 451 -28.32 10.62 5.18
C LEU A 451 -27.54 10.50 3.86
N TYR A 452 -26.23 10.72 3.87
CA TYR A 452 -25.38 10.53 2.69
C TYR A 452 -25.39 9.08 2.17
N MET A 453 -25.56 8.09 3.04
CA MET A 453 -25.63 6.68 2.65
C MET A 453 -26.98 6.26 2.06
N VAL A 454 -28.06 7.01 2.36
CA VAL A 454 -29.44 6.67 1.92
C VAL A 454 -29.55 6.49 0.40
N PRO A 455 -29.04 7.39 -0.46
CA PRO A 455 -29.03 7.19 -1.91
C PRO A 455 -28.34 5.90 -2.37
N GLY A 456 -27.40 5.36 -1.59
CA GLY A 456 -26.73 4.09 -1.90
C GLY A 456 -27.67 2.90 -1.97
N LEU A 457 -28.78 2.91 -1.22
CA LEU A 457 -29.81 1.87 -1.26
C LEU A 457 -30.51 1.77 -2.63
N TRP A 458 -30.45 2.83 -3.44
CA TRP A 458 -30.98 2.87 -4.81
C TRP A 458 -29.90 2.71 -5.89
N GLY A 459 -28.68 2.33 -5.51
CA GLY A 459 -27.58 2.06 -6.44
C GLY A 459 -26.68 3.28 -6.72
N ALA A 460 -26.81 4.38 -5.95
CA ALA A 460 -25.91 5.51 -6.11
C ALA A 460 -24.44 5.10 -5.81
N PRO A 461 -23.48 5.57 -6.63
CA PRO A 461 -22.07 5.31 -6.39
C PRO A 461 -21.57 6.13 -5.18
N LEU A 462 -21.52 5.52 -4.00
CA LEU A 462 -20.96 6.10 -2.79
C LEU A 462 -19.43 6.14 -2.88
N ARG A 463 -18.87 7.04 -3.71
CA ARG A 463 -17.44 7.08 -4.08
C ARG A 463 -16.51 7.06 -2.86
N HIS A 464 -16.81 7.88 -1.85
CA HIS A 464 -15.99 8.00 -0.64
C HIS A 464 -16.03 6.77 0.28
N LEU A 465 -17.02 5.89 0.14
CA LEU A 465 -17.14 4.65 0.92
C LEU A 465 -16.94 3.40 0.06
N SER A 466 -16.43 3.55 -1.17
CA SER A 466 -16.25 2.46 -2.13
C SER A 466 -15.41 1.31 -1.61
N GLY A 467 -14.36 1.59 -0.84
CA GLY A 467 -13.50 0.57 -0.23
C GLY A 467 -14.09 -0.11 1.02
N LEU A 468 -15.13 0.48 1.62
CA LEU A 468 -15.77 -0.04 2.83
C LEU A 468 -17.03 -0.85 2.51
N ILE A 469 -17.82 -0.43 1.53
CA ILE A 469 -19.12 -1.06 1.23
C ILE A 469 -18.92 -2.26 0.29
N PRO A 470 -19.75 -3.31 0.39
CA PRO A 470 -19.81 -4.38 -0.61
C PRO A 470 -19.93 -3.87 -2.06
N PRO A 471 -19.49 -4.67 -3.05
CA PRO A 471 -19.59 -4.33 -4.47
C PRO A 471 -21.04 -4.10 -4.92
N ASP A 472 -21.23 -3.37 -6.02
CA ASP A 472 -22.57 -3.02 -6.52
C ASP A 472 -23.34 -4.23 -7.08
N GLY A 473 -22.64 -5.32 -7.40
CA GLY A 473 -23.23 -6.54 -7.95
C GLY A 473 -23.95 -7.43 -6.92
N THR A 474 -23.67 -7.27 -5.62
CA THR A 474 -24.44 -7.95 -4.56
C THR A 474 -25.74 -7.23 -4.22
N GLN A 475 -26.02 -6.09 -4.84
CA GLN A 475 -27.23 -5.33 -4.57
C GLN A 475 -28.40 -5.84 -5.40
N ASP A 476 -29.44 -6.35 -4.73
CA ASP A 476 -30.64 -6.85 -5.39
C ASP A 476 -31.43 -5.75 -6.13
N PHE A 477 -31.45 -4.52 -5.60
CA PHE A 477 -32.18 -3.39 -6.17
C PHE A 477 -31.24 -2.25 -6.59
N ASN A 478 -31.03 -2.08 -7.90
CA ASN A 478 -30.18 -1.04 -8.46
C ASN A 478 -30.88 -0.31 -9.62
N LEU A 479 -31.12 1.00 -9.48
CA LEU A 479 -31.78 1.79 -10.54
C LEU A 479 -30.90 2.00 -11.77
N GLU A 480 -29.57 1.99 -11.63
CA GLU A 480 -28.68 2.15 -12.77
C GLU A 480 -28.69 0.91 -13.66
N THR A 481 -28.69 -0.30 -13.10
CA THR A 481 -28.78 -1.53 -13.89
C THR A 481 -30.11 -1.61 -14.65
N LEU A 482 -31.21 -1.18 -14.03
CA LEU A 482 -32.51 -1.07 -14.69
C LEU A 482 -32.48 -0.06 -15.86
N LYS A 483 -31.83 1.10 -15.71
CA LYS A 483 -31.66 2.07 -16.81
C LYS A 483 -30.83 1.50 -17.95
N TYR A 484 -29.76 0.77 -17.64
CA TYR A 484 -28.93 0.08 -18.65
C TYR A 484 -29.71 -1.03 -19.35
N GLN A 485 -30.47 -1.86 -18.63
CA GLN A 485 -31.31 -2.90 -19.24
C GLN A 485 -32.43 -2.30 -20.10
N GLN A 486 -33.06 -1.20 -19.66
CA GLN A 486 -34.15 -0.55 -20.39
C GLN A 486 -33.66 0.20 -21.64
N GLY A 487 -32.42 0.71 -21.64
CA GLY A 487 -31.75 1.26 -22.82
C GLY A 487 -31.28 0.21 -23.84
N ASN A 488 -31.17 -1.06 -23.43
CA ASN A 488 -30.66 -2.16 -24.26
C ASN A 488 -31.74 -3.10 -24.82
N ILE A 489 -33.04 -2.78 -24.64
CA ILE A 489 -34.15 -3.56 -25.24
C ILE A 489 -34.19 -3.42 -26.79
N GLY A 490 -33.36 -2.55 -27.37
CA GLY A 490 -33.28 -2.32 -28.83
C GLY A 490 -32.12 -3.02 -29.57
N ALA A 491 -31.20 -3.72 -28.91
CA ALA A 491 -29.99 -4.24 -29.56
C ALA A 491 -29.84 -5.76 -29.39
N GLY A 492 -30.83 -6.51 -29.87
CA GLY A 492 -30.69 -7.94 -30.14
C GLY A 492 -29.83 -8.21 -31.38
N ALA A 493 -28.56 -7.78 -31.37
CA ALA A 493 -27.59 -8.26 -32.34
C ALA A 493 -26.98 -9.56 -31.79
N LYS A 494 -27.48 -10.71 -32.25
CA LYS A 494 -26.73 -11.97 -32.20
C LYS A 494 -25.51 -11.83 -33.12
N THR A 495 -24.46 -11.16 -32.66
CA THR A 495 -23.12 -11.39 -33.18
C THR A 495 -22.70 -12.76 -32.68
N VAL A 496 -22.47 -13.69 -33.61
CA VAL A 496 -21.84 -14.98 -33.31
C VAL A 496 -20.44 -14.66 -32.79
N SER A 497 -20.26 -14.67 -31.46
CA SER A 497 -18.95 -14.51 -30.83
C SER A 497 -18.09 -15.71 -31.21
N LEU A 498 -16.95 -15.46 -31.84
CA LEU A 498 -15.93 -16.47 -32.16
C LEU A 498 -15.33 -17.10 -30.89
N ALA A 499 -15.35 -16.38 -29.75
CA ALA A 499 -14.93 -16.90 -28.46
C ALA A 499 -16.07 -17.56 -27.70
N LYS A 500 -15.75 -18.67 -27.03
CA LYS A 500 -16.65 -19.32 -26.06
C LYS A 500 -16.95 -18.35 -24.91
N PRO A 501 -18.20 -18.30 -24.40
CA PRO A 501 -18.51 -17.53 -23.21
C PRO A 501 -17.74 -18.07 -22.00
N PRO A 502 -17.45 -17.22 -20.99
CA PRO A 502 -16.85 -17.65 -19.73
C PRO A 502 -17.75 -18.70 -19.07
N ASN A 503 -17.15 -19.78 -18.57
CA ASN A 503 -17.89 -20.90 -18.01
C ASN A 503 -17.46 -21.19 -16.58
N ARG A 504 -16.15 -21.32 -16.32
CA ARG A 504 -15.64 -21.56 -14.97
C ARG A 504 -15.77 -20.31 -14.10
N LEU A 505 -16.39 -20.46 -12.93
CA LEU A 505 -16.66 -19.42 -11.92
C LEU A 505 -17.57 -18.27 -12.39
N ALA A 506 -18.08 -18.31 -13.62
CA ALA A 506 -18.91 -17.24 -14.19
C ALA A 506 -20.31 -17.15 -13.55
N ASP A 507 -20.73 -18.17 -12.80
CA ASP A 507 -21.94 -18.21 -12.00
C ASP A 507 -21.80 -17.47 -10.66
N LYS A 508 -20.58 -17.41 -10.11
CA LYS A 508 -20.28 -16.79 -8.80
C LYS A 508 -19.61 -15.44 -8.92
N LEU A 509 -18.75 -15.27 -9.93
CA LEU A 509 -17.93 -14.09 -10.12
C LEU A 509 -18.52 -13.21 -11.22
N HIS A 510 -18.50 -11.91 -10.97
CA HIS A 510 -18.96 -10.91 -11.93
C HIS A 510 -18.05 -9.68 -11.89
N VAL A 511 -18.00 -8.95 -12.99
CA VAL A 511 -17.37 -7.63 -13.07
C VAL A 511 -18.43 -6.54 -13.28
N PRO A 512 -18.21 -5.32 -12.77
CA PRO A 512 -19.20 -4.24 -12.90
C PRO A 512 -19.35 -3.74 -14.34
N TYR A 513 -20.35 -2.88 -14.56
CA TYR A 513 -20.60 -2.13 -15.81
C TYR A 513 -20.91 -2.97 -17.06
N GLY A 514 -21.32 -4.23 -16.88
CA GLY A 514 -21.68 -5.11 -17.99
C GLY A 514 -20.50 -5.51 -18.88
N LEU A 515 -19.28 -5.45 -18.35
CA LEU A 515 -18.10 -6.01 -19.00
C LEU A 515 -18.18 -7.54 -18.98
N VAL A 516 -17.67 -8.19 -20.02
CA VAL A 516 -17.50 -9.65 -20.06
C VAL A 516 -16.08 -9.94 -19.61
N ALA A 517 -15.93 -10.65 -18.50
CA ALA A 517 -14.64 -11.09 -17.97
C ALA A 517 -14.56 -12.61 -17.92
N TYR A 518 -13.36 -13.13 -18.11
CA TYR A 518 -13.00 -14.51 -17.82
C TYR A 518 -12.35 -14.60 -16.44
N PHE A 519 -12.66 -15.64 -15.69
CA PHE A 519 -12.17 -15.83 -14.31
C PHE A 519 -11.07 -16.89 -14.20
N THR A 520 -10.64 -17.43 -15.33
CA THR A 520 -9.49 -18.33 -15.43
C THR A 520 -8.60 -17.89 -16.58
N LEU A 521 -7.29 -18.06 -16.39
CA LEU A 521 -6.30 -17.65 -17.37
C LEU A 521 -6.43 -18.47 -18.67
N GLU A 522 -6.78 -19.75 -18.56
CA GLU A 522 -6.92 -20.68 -19.68
C GLU A 522 -8.08 -20.28 -20.60
N GLU A 523 -9.25 -19.97 -20.02
CA GLU A 523 -10.41 -19.51 -20.80
C GLU A 523 -10.13 -18.14 -21.42
N GLY A 524 -9.49 -17.23 -20.67
CA GLY A 524 -9.07 -15.92 -21.15
C GLY A 524 -8.12 -15.98 -22.34
N LEU A 525 -7.09 -16.84 -22.27
CA LEU A 525 -6.14 -17.07 -23.36
C LEU A 525 -6.80 -17.68 -24.59
N ALA A 526 -7.70 -18.64 -24.40
CA ALA A 526 -8.45 -19.22 -25.50
C ALA A 526 -9.33 -18.17 -26.21
N ALA A 527 -10.00 -17.31 -25.44
CA ALA A 527 -10.81 -16.22 -25.96
C ALA A 527 -9.98 -15.15 -26.67
N ALA A 528 -8.84 -14.75 -26.09
CA ALA A 528 -7.89 -13.80 -26.68
C ALA A 528 -7.38 -14.28 -28.04
N LYS A 529 -7.01 -15.57 -28.15
CA LYS A 529 -6.61 -16.18 -29.42
C LYS A 529 -7.74 -16.21 -30.45
N ALA A 530 -8.96 -16.52 -30.04
CA ALA A 530 -10.11 -16.57 -30.94
C ALA A 530 -10.54 -15.18 -31.44
N LEU A 531 -10.39 -14.14 -30.61
CA LEU A 531 -10.76 -12.76 -30.94
C LEU A 531 -9.61 -11.95 -31.52
N ASN A 532 -8.39 -12.48 -31.50
CA ASN A 532 -7.15 -11.78 -31.85
C ASN A 532 -6.99 -10.44 -31.12
N LYS A 533 -7.26 -10.46 -29.80
CA LYS A 533 -7.16 -9.29 -28.92
C LYS A 533 -6.18 -9.56 -27.78
N PRO A 534 -5.42 -8.55 -27.33
CA PRO A 534 -4.61 -8.67 -26.12
C PRO A 534 -5.48 -8.87 -24.88
N ILE A 535 -4.88 -9.42 -23.83
CA ILE A 535 -5.52 -9.64 -22.54
C ILE A 535 -5.19 -8.47 -21.61
N MET A 536 -6.21 -7.96 -20.94
CA MET A 536 -6.04 -7.16 -19.74
C MET A 536 -6.27 -8.08 -18.54
N LEU A 537 -5.18 -8.42 -17.87
CA LEU A 537 -5.17 -9.24 -16.67
C LEU A 537 -5.36 -8.33 -15.45
N ASP A 538 -6.36 -8.63 -14.63
CA ASP A 538 -6.73 -7.91 -13.42
C ASP A 538 -6.61 -8.86 -12.22
N PHE A 539 -5.50 -8.74 -11.48
CA PHE A 539 -5.38 -9.40 -10.18
C PHE A 539 -6.15 -8.59 -9.15
N THR A 540 -7.22 -9.19 -8.66
CA THR A 540 -8.21 -8.55 -7.81
C THR A 540 -8.52 -9.45 -6.61
N GLY A 541 -9.38 -8.95 -5.72
CA GLY A 541 -9.92 -9.75 -4.63
C GLY A 541 -11.29 -9.27 -4.18
N HIS A 542 -12.05 -10.18 -3.58
CA HIS A 542 -13.34 -9.94 -2.94
C HIS A 542 -13.22 -8.89 -1.84
N SER A 543 -12.20 -9.05 -1.00
CA SER A 543 -11.93 -8.18 0.15
C SER A 543 -11.04 -6.96 -0.18
N CYS A 544 -10.62 -6.82 -1.45
CA CYS A 544 -9.70 -5.78 -1.89
C CYS A 544 -10.38 -4.40 -2.04
N ALA A 545 -10.27 -3.57 -0.99
CA ALA A 545 -10.83 -2.22 -0.96
C ALA A 545 -10.30 -1.30 -2.08
N ASN A 546 -8.99 -1.38 -2.39
CA ASN A 546 -8.37 -0.57 -3.44
C ASN A 546 -8.84 -0.99 -4.84
N CYS A 547 -9.12 -2.28 -5.05
CA CYS A 547 -9.67 -2.80 -6.31
C CYS A 547 -11.08 -2.21 -6.54
N ARG A 548 -11.94 -2.25 -5.52
CA ARG A 548 -13.29 -1.66 -5.59
C ARG A 548 -13.25 -0.14 -5.81
N LYS A 549 -12.24 0.54 -5.25
CA LYS A 549 -12.01 1.96 -5.51
C LYS A 549 -11.64 2.22 -6.98
N MET A 550 -10.72 1.44 -7.54
CA MET A 550 -10.35 1.54 -8.97
C MET A 550 -11.55 1.30 -9.90
N GLU A 551 -12.39 0.32 -9.59
CA GLU A 551 -13.62 0.07 -10.35
C GLU A 551 -14.59 1.26 -10.31
N LYS A 552 -14.76 1.91 -9.16
CA LYS A 552 -15.72 3.01 -8.99
C LYS A 552 -15.19 4.36 -9.48
N GLU A 553 -13.89 4.58 -9.42
CA GLU A 553 -13.29 5.87 -9.75
C GLU A 553 -12.71 5.93 -11.17
N VAL A 554 -12.14 4.82 -11.66
CA VAL A 554 -11.43 4.76 -12.95
C VAL A 554 -12.22 3.96 -13.98
N TRP A 555 -12.65 2.73 -13.65
CA TRP A 555 -13.38 1.91 -14.63
C TRP A 555 -14.73 2.49 -15.01
N LYS A 556 -15.33 3.38 -14.19
CA LYS A 556 -16.59 4.05 -14.57
C LYS A 556 -16.42 5.03 -15.73
N ASP A 557 -15.21 5.51 -16.00
CA ASP A 557 -14.97 6.49 -17.04
C ASP A 557 -15.38 5.94 -18.43
N PRO A 558 -16.20 6.67 -19.22
CA PRO A 558 -16.69 6.16 -20.50
C PRO A 558 -15.59 5.80 -21.50
N GLU A 559 -14.47 6.53 -21.49
CA GLU A 559 -13.34 6.24 -22.39
C GLU A 559 -12.63 4.95 -21.96
N VAL A 560 -12.44 4.77 -20.65
CA VAL A 560 -11.84 3.55 -20.08
C VAL A 560 -12.73 2.33 -20.36
N LEU A 561 -14.04 2.42 -20.11
CA LEU A 561 -14.99 1.33 -20.39
C LEU A 561 -14.96 0.91 -21.87
N LYS A 562 -14.89 1.90 -22.76
CA LYS A 562 -14.85 1.64 -24.19
C LYS A 562 -13.59 0.88 -24.56
N ARG A 563 -12.42 1.34 -24.11
CA ARG A 563 -11.14 0.65 -24.39
C ARG A 563 -11.10 -0.76 -23.79
N MET A 564 -11.53 -0.92 -22.54
CA MET A 564 -11.57 -2.24 -21.89
C MET A 564 -12.47 -3.23 -22.62
N ARG A 565 -13.60 -2.78 -23.16
CA ARG A 565 -14.55 -3.61 -23.91
C ARG A 565 -14.08 -3.91 -25.33
N ASP A 566 -13.57 -2.90 -26.02
CA ASP A 566 -13.34 -2.95 -27.46
C ASP A 566 -11.92 -3.45 -27.79
N ASP A 567 -10.93 -3.11 -26.98
CA ASP A 567 -9.51 -3.36 -27.29
C ASP A 567 -8.94 -4.61 -26.59
N PHE A 568 -9.55 -5.07 -25.49
CA PHE A 568 -9.00 -6.14 -24.66
C PHE A 568 -9.98 -7.30 -24.42
N VAL A 569 -9.42 -8.47 -24.12
CA VAL A 569 -10.11 -9.54 -23.39
C VAL A 569 -9.81 -9.37 -21.91
N LEU A 570 -10.82 -9.07 -21.11
CA LEU A 570 -10.67 -8.91 -19.67
C LEU A 570 -10.59 -10.26 -18.98
N VAL A 571 -9.54 -10.47 -18.19
CA VAL A 571 -9.34 -11.65 -17.34
C VAL A 571 -9.16 -11.17 -15.91
N SER A 572 -10.14 -11.42 -15.04
CA SER A 572 -10.07 -11.01 -13.63
C SER A 572 -9.77 -12.23 -12.76
N LEU A 573 -8.57 -12.26 -12.19
CA LEU A 573 -8.09 -13.33 -11.32
C LEU A 573 -8.27 -12.91 -9.86
N TYR A 574 -9.19 -13.56 -9.16
CA TYR A 574 -9.44 -13.33 -7.74
C TYR A 574 -8.44 -14.14 -6.91
N VAL A 575 -7.59 -13.46 -6.14
CA VAL A 575 -6.52 -14.10 -5.34
C VAL A 575 -7.01 -14.60 -3.98
N ASP A 576 -8.17 -14.14 -3.53
CA ASP A 576 -8.83 -14.54 -2.28
C ASP A 576 -10.08 -15.40 -2.53
N GLU A 577 -10.20 -16.01 -3.73
CA GLU A 577 -11.31 -16.91 -4.08
C GLU A 577 -11.19 -18.27 -3.37
N SER A 578 -12.23 -18.63 -2.63
CA SER A 578 -12.26 -19.82 -1.78
C SER A 578 -12.71 -21.11 -2.50
N THR A 579 -13.15 -21.03 -3.76
CA THR A 579 -13.54 -22.21 -4.55
C THR A 579 -12.37 -23.19 -4.67
N GLU A 580 -12.59 -24.44 -4.24
CA GLU A 580 -11.59 -25.51 -4.32
C GLU A 580 -11.33 -25.93 -5.77
N LEU A 581 -10.05 -26.13 -6.09
CA LEU A 581 -9.61 -26.73 -7.34
C LEU A 581 -10.03 -28.21 -7.39
N PRO A 582 -10.43 -28.73 -8.56
CA PRO A 582 -10.60 -30.16 -8.76
C PRO A 582 -9.36 -30.92 -8.31
N LEU A 583 -9.53 -32.09 -7.67
CA LEU A 583 -8.41 -32.90 -7.15
C LEU A 583 -7.31 -33.19 -8.19
N ALA A 584 -7.65 -33.24 -9.48
CA ALA A 584 -6.71 -33.45 -10.58
C ALA A 584 -5.88 -32.21 -10.94
N GLU A 585 -6.34 -31.01 -10.57
CA GLU A 585 -5.68 -29.73 -10.81
C GLU A 585 -4.95 -29.22 -9.55
N GLN A 586 -5.09 -29.88 -8.40
CA GLN A 586 -4.33 -29.53 -7.20
C GLN A 586 -2.87 -29.94 -7.35
N PHE A 587 -1.95 -29.03 -7.02
CA PHE A 587 -0.51 -29.26 -7.15
C PHE A 587 0.25 -28.68 -5.97
N LYS A 588 1.49 -29.13 -5.77
CA LYS A 588 2.39 -28.54 -4.77
C LYS A 588 3.25 -27.45 -5.39
N ASN A 589 3.41 -26.34 -4.68
CA ASN A 589 4.33 -25.28 -5.09
C ASN A 589 5.80 -25.72 -4.87
N LYS A 590 6.75 -24.83 -5.22
CA LYS A 590 8.19 -25.10 -5.08
C LYS A 590 8.62 -25.33 -3.62
N ASP A 591 7.86 -24.79 -2.68
CA ASP A 591 8.12 -24.86 -1.23
C ASP A 591 7.42 -26.09 -0.57
N GLY A 592 6.68 -26.88 -1.36
CA GLY A 592 6.02 -28.11 -0.93
C GLY A 592 4.62 -27.91 -0.33
N GLU A 593 4.10 -26.68 -0.32
CA GLU A 593 2.73 -26.34 0.08
C GLU A 593 1.73 -26.78 -0.98
N LEU A 594 0.59 -27.31 -0.54
CA LEU A 594 -0.46 -27.80 -1.43
C LEU A 594 -1.39 -26.65 -1.82
N ILE A 595 -1.48 -26.37 -3.11
CA ILE A 595 -2.40 -25.37 -3.67
C ILE A 595 -3.76 -26.05 -3.88
N VAL A 596 -4.75 -25.61 -3.09
CA VAL A 596 -6.08 -26.24 -3.03
C VAL A 596 -7.20 -25.35 -3.54
N THR A 597 -7.03 -24.03 -3.52
CA THR A 597 -8.06 -23.08 -3.98
C THR A 597 -7.66 -22.36 -5.27
N GLU A 598 -8.67 -21.84 -5.97
CA GLU A 598 -8.49 -20.95 -7.12
C GLU A 598 -7.71 -19.69 -6.76
N GLY A 599 -7.99 -19.11 -5.58
CA GLY A 599 -7.28 -17.94 -5.05
C GLY A 599 -5.78 -18.20 -4.89
N ASP A 600 -5.42 -19.31 -4.23
CA ASP A 600 -4.02 -19.69 -4.02
C ASP A 600 -3.27 -19.89 -5.34
N ARG A 601 -3.93 -20.48 -6.35
CA ARG A 601 -3.36 -20.64 -7.70
C ARG A 601 -3.11 -19.30 -8.37
N ASN A 602 -4.08 -18.39 -8.28
CA ASN A 602 -3.99 -17.06 -8.87
C ASN A 602 -2.90 -16.21 -8.18
N LEU A 603 -2.82 -16.25 -6.85
CA LEU A 603 -1.78 -15.57 -6.07
C LEU A 603 -0.39 -16.12 -6.40
N LEU A 604 -0.24 -17.44 -6.50
CA LEU A 604 1.02 -18.06 -6.90
C LEU A 604 1.42 -17.64 -8.33
N TYR A 605 0.46 -17.54 -9.25
CA TYR A 605 0.71 -17.07 -10.60
C TYR A 605 1.18 -15.61 -10.62
N GLU A 606 0.56 -14.73 -9.81
CA GLU A 606 0.97 -13.33 -9.63
C GLU A 606 2.44 -13.23 -9.21
N ILE A 607 2.79 -13.93 -8.12
CA ILE A 607 4.12 -13.90 -7.53
C ILE A 607 5.16 -14.52 -8.48
N THR A 608 4.86 -15.66 -9.08
CA THR A 608 5.84 -16.40 -9.89
C THR A 608 6.09 -15.77 -11.26
N GLN A 609 5.08 -15.15 -11.88
CA GLN A 609 5.25 -14.53 -13.20
C GLN A 609 5.70 -13.08 -13.11
N PHE A 610 5.19 -12.32 -12.14
CA PHE A 610 5.42 -10.88 -12.08
C PHE A 610 6.31 -10.46 -10.92
N GLY A 611 6.55 -11.32 -9.93
CA GLY A 611 7.33 -10.96 -8.73
C GLY A 611 6.63 -9.92 -7.85
N LEU A 612 5.30 -9.82 -7.97
CA LEU A 612 4.47 -8.87 -7.24
C LEU A 612 3.47 -9.63 -6.36
N ASN A 613 3.08 -9.00 -5.25
CA ASN A 613 2.01 -9.46 -4.37
C ASN A 613 1.21 -8.25 -3.89
N SER A 614 0.43 -7.68 -4.80
CA SER A 614 -0.33 -6.46 -4.51
C SER A 614 -1.56 -6.37 -5.40
N GLN A 615 -2.71 -6.08 -4.80
CA GLN A 615 -3.96 -5.89 -5.54
C GLN A 615 -4.53 -4.49 -5.23
N PRO A 616 -5.08 -3.78 -6.23
CA PRO A 616 -5.24 -4.19 -7.63
C PRO A 616 -3.91 -4.18 -8.39
N LEU A 617 -3.72 -5.17 -9.26
CA LEU A 617 -2.59 -5.21 -10.19
C LEU A 617 -3.11 -5.51 -11.60
N TYR A 618 -2.77 -4.62 -12.53
CA TYR A 618 -3.15 -4.74 -13.93
C TYR A 618 -1.94 -5.08 -14.79
N MET A 619 -2.01 -6.18 -15.52
CA MET A 619 -0.97 -6.63 -16.45
C MET A 619 -1.57 -6.83 -17.84
N PHE A 620 -0.82 -6.52 -18.89
CA PHE A 620 -1.29 -6.71 -20.26
C PHE A 620 -0.52 -7.83 -20.92
N LEU A 621 -1.22 -8.83 -21.45
CA LEU A 621 -0.62 -9.97 -22.13
C LEU A 621 -1.00 -9.99 -23.62
N ASN A 622 -0.10 -10.48 -24.47
CA ASN A 622 -0.43 -10.80 -25.85
C ASN A 622 -1.26 -12.11 -25.91
N THR A 623 -1.67 -12.51 -27.11
CA THR A 623 -2.48 -13.73 -27.32
C THR A 623 -1.75 -15.01 -26.92
N ASP A 624 -0.43 -14.98 -26.78
CA ASP A 624 0.39 -16.12 -26.33
C ASP A 624 0.63 -16.14 -24.82
N GLY A 625 0.05 -15.20 -24.07
CA GLY A 625 0.17 -15.12 -22.62
C GLY A 625 1.49 -14.53 -22.14
N LYS A 626 2.23 -13.83 -23.01
CA LYS A 626 3.45 -13.10 -22.65
C LYS A 626 3.14 -11.62 -22.40
N PRO A 627 3.87 -10.92 -21.53
CA PRO A 627 3.69 -9.48 -21.32
C PRO A 627 3.75 -8.70 -22.64
N ALA A 628 2.67 -7.97 -22.95
CA ALA A 628 2.46 -7.28 -24.22
C ALA A 628 3.37 -6.06 -24.44
N LEU A 629 4.22 -5.71 -23.48
CA LEU A 629 5.18 -4.59 -23.57
C LEU A 629 6.31 -4.79 -24.60
N TYR A 630 6.28 -5.87 -25.40
CA TYR A 630 7.30 -6.20 -26.40
C TYR A 630 6.87 -6.17 -27.88
N GLU A 631 5.59 -5.96 -28.23
CA GLU A 631 5.10 -6.21 -29.61
C GLU A 631 4.31 -5.08 -30.30
N TYR A 632 4.28 -3.85 -29.77
CA TYR A 632 3.63 -2.73 -30.49
C TYR A 632 4.48 -2.11 -31.62
N LYS A 633 5.71 -2.62 -31.87
CA LYS A 633 6.51 -2.28 -33.05
C LYS A 633 6.49 -3.42 -34.06
N ARG A 634 5.49 -3.39 -34.97
CA ARG A 634 5.44 -3.98 -36.33
C ARG A 634 4.03 -4.51 -36.58
N THR A 635 3.10 -3.63 -36.97
CA THR A 635 1.98 -3.93 -37.90
C THR A 635 1.03 -2.73 -37.96
N ARG A 636 1.50 -1.65 -38.60
CA ARG A 636 0.66 -0.86 -39.49
C ARG A 636 1.44 -0.65 -40.78
N PRO A 637 0.95 -1.12 -41.94
CA PRO A 637 1.18 -0.40 -43.17
C PRO A 637 0.23 0.82 -43.19
N ASP A 638 0.84 1.98 -43.39
CA ASP A 638 0.25 3.30 -43.68
C ASP A 638 -0.59 3.99 -42.58
#